data_AF-A0A562ZEE6-F1
#
_entry.id   AF-A0A562ZEE6-F1
#
_cell.length_a   1.000
_cell.length_b   1.000
_cell.length_c   1.000
_cell.angle_alpha   90.00
_cell.angle_beta   90.00
_cell.angle_gamma   90.00
#
_symmetry.space_group_name_H-M   'P 1'
#
loop_
_entity.id
_entity.type
_entity.pdbx_description
1 polymer ?
#
loop_
_entity_poly.entity_id
_entity_poly.type
_entity_poly.pdbx_seq_one_letter_code
_entity_poly.pdbx_strand_id
1 'polypeptide(L)'
;MRRRHHGPRSRPPGGRPGAAGGPGALPARPLLKSAVKRVALVCTRGFADVLTLARQNRADPYALHVPASPWLAALPPERRFEVGGRIDAHGAEVEPLDAKGLVAALKALPEPPEAIAVSLLFASRNPLHEKQVRELLVATLPHVPVHCSHEAEGPGGEYERTLAAVAAAGLDVAALVPPQQAAPGDQDSFPAQMEAIADAMQNVIAEKAFSTIVREAMDCATAIFLPDGRMVAQARTLPLLLGSLSPAVQGILAECPVNAMVPGDGYLSNDPWRGGTHLPDFILLRPVFEGGRVQALVACILHHQDVGGITPGSLPANATSVHQEGLRIPPVQLYRAGQTDPSLLRLLCTNSRTPDHLAGDLRAQWAALLHGDAALQPLLAGKVGFTAQCEAALHASEAATRAALAAAPDGDYRFVDALDGDGISHEPVRIDVVLRKRGDTLEVDLRGCAPQTRGPANASRASVWAAVSYLARMLAPQAASNDGCTAPITLKTAPGTIVNPGFPAALNARTNLVKLLANALMGAWAQALPDYMPAANAGVSVVLSLSGQRAEGTEWLFTEIIASASGGAPWGPGGSGVSTDVGNARNTPAETIEGIAPLRVERIAVRRGSGGAGEHRGGDGVVRCYRLLEGSGMISYRGERHRSVAQGATGAAAGAPGSARIERADGTVVPLPAKAQAQWHAGDRLVIETAGAGGWGLPGSAGPEIA
;
A
#
# COMPACT_ATOMS: atom_id res chain seq x y z
N MET A 1 53.45 -48.88 28.04
CA MET A 1 54.82 -48.65 28.58
C MET A 1 54.86 -47.31 29.33
N ARG A 2 55.94 -47.06 30.08
CA ARG A 2 56.32 -45.83 30.84
C ARG A 2 56.09 -44.52 30.04
N ARG A 3 55.94 -43.31 30.61
CA ARG A 3 55.73 -42.72 31.96
C ARG A 3 55.29 -41.24 31.71
N ARG A 4 54.33 -40.66 32.46
CA ARG A 4 54.50 -39.63 33.54
C ARG A 4 55.39 -38.42 33.15
N HIS A 5 55.13 -37.16 33.49
CA HIS A 5 54.27 -36.48 34.49
C HIS A 5 53.83 -35.09 33.89
N HIS A 6 53.08 -34.15 34.50
CA HIS A 6 52.51 -33.94 35.85
C HIS A 6 51.19 -33.08 35.72
N GLY A 7 50.44 -32.90 36.81
CA GLY A 7 49.52 -31.76 37.04
C GLY A 7 50.01 -30.94 38.26
N PRO A 8 49.18 -30.20 39.03
CA PRO A 8 47.72 -29.98 38.93
C PRO A 8 47.29 -28.50 39.14
N ARG A 9 45.96 -28.18 39.07
CA ARG A 9 45.21 -27.44 40.13
C ARG A 9 43.70 -27.28 39.81
N SER A 10 42.95 -27.07 40.89
CA SER A 10 41.50 -27.15 41.11
C SER A 10 40.60 -26.06 40.49
N ARG A 11 39.35 -26.47 40.21
CA ARG A 11 38.09 -25.67 40.03
C ARG A 11 37.77 -24.79 41.27
N PRO A 12 36.88 -23.74 41.22
CA PRO A 12 35.46 -23.78 40.76
C PRO A 12 34.94 -22.44 40.12
N PRO A 13 33.62 -22.13 40.07
CA PRO A 13 32.56 -22.79 39.29
C PRO A 13 31.73 -21.82 38.40
N GLY A 14 30.89 -22.38 37.51
CA GLY A 14 29.58 -21.81 37.16
C GLY A 14 29.51 -20.64 36.16
N GLY A 15 29.04 -20.92 34.94
CA GLY A 15 28.58 -19.90 33.99
C GLY A 15 27.90 -20.56 32.79
N ARG A 16 26.59 -20.33 32.61
CA ARG A 16 25.87 -20.72 31.38
C ARG A 16 26.21 -19.72 30.27
N PRO A 17 26.54 -20.13 29.04
CA PRO A 17 26.51 -19.23 27.89
C PRO A 17 25.05 -18.88 27.60
N GLY A 18 24.70 -17.60 27.70
CA GLY A 18 23.40 -17.11 27.27
C GLY A 18 23.30 -17.12 25.74
N ALA A 19 22.20 -17.65 25.21
CA ALA A 19 21.90 -17.51 23.79
C ALA A 19 21.35 -16.10 23.53
N ALA A 20 22.21 -15.22 23.00
CA ALA A 20 21.81 -13.91 22.49
C ALA A 20 21.96 -13.93 20.96
N GLY A 21 20.84 -14.17 20.27
CA GLY A 21 20.74 -14.16 18.81
C GLY A 21 19.45 -13.48 18.40
N GLY A 22 19.40 -12.14 18.53
CA GLY A 22 18.29 -11.36 18.00
C GLY A 22 18.29 -11.36 16.47
N PRO A 23 17.13 -11.16 15.81
CA PRO A 23 17.07 -11.04 14.37
C PRO A 23 17.92 -9.84 13.92
N GLY A 24 18.74 -10.05 12.91
CA GLY A 24 19.84 -9.15 12.59
C GLY A 24 19.39 -7.75 12.19
N ALA A 25 19.78 -6.75 12.99
CA ALA A 25 19.97 -5.41 12.46
C ALA A 25 20.99 -5.51 11.31
N LEU A 26 20.59 -5.17 10.09
CA LEU A 26 21.53 -4.98 8.99
C LEU A 26 22.57 -3.95 9.46
N PRO A 27 23.88 -4.26 9.45
CA PRO A 27 24.87 -3.28 9.84
C PRO A 27 24.76 -2.09 8.87
N ALA A 28 24.52 -0.90 9.41
CA ALA A 28 24.49 0.32 8.62
C ALA A 28 25.80 0.41 7.84
N ARG A 29 25.73 0.23 6.51
CA ARG A 29 26.90 0.43 5.65
C ARG A 29 27.37 1.86 5.90
N PRO A 30 28.65 2.08 6.27
CA PRO A 30 29.16 3.43 6.36
C PRO A 30 29.02 4.05 4.97
N LEU A 31 28.19 5.10 4.87
CA LEU A 31 28.16 5.95 3.68
C LEU A 31 29.60 6.40 3.44
N LEU A 32 30.17 5.97 2.31
CA LEU A 32 31.48 6.45 1.87
C LEU A 32 31.39 7.97 1.81
N LYS A 33 32.30 8.66 2.51
CA LYS A 33 32.36 10.12 2.58
C LYS A 33 32.84 10.73 1.26
N SER A 34 32.13 10.49 0.17
CA SER A 34 32.04 11.50 -0.89
C SER A 34 31.37 12.73 -0.27
N ALA A 35 31.83 13.92 -0.64
CA ALA A 35 31.11 15.14 -0.27
C ALA A 35 29.73 15.10 -0.95
N VAL A 36 28.65 15.13 -0.17
CA VAL A 36 27.30 15.22 -0.71
C VAL A 36 27.20 16.57 -1.42
N LYS A 37 27.08 16.55 -2.76
CA LYS A 37 26.90 17.76 -3.55
C LYS A 37 25.71 18.55 -3.02
N ARG A 38 25.91 19.85 -2.73
CA ARG A 38 24.84 20.74 -2.27
C ARG A 38 23.91 21.10 -3.43
N VAL A 39 22.96 20.22 -3.73
CA VAL A 39 21.94 20.45 -4.77
C VAL A 39 20.80 21.30 -4.21
N ALA A 40 20.25 22.19 -5.04
CA ALA A 40 18.94 22.81 -4.82
C ALA A 40 17.93 22.31 -5.87
N LEU A 41 16.67 22.20 -5.50
CA LEU A 41 15.57 21.82 -6.40
C LEU A 41 14.63 23.01 -6.60
N VAL A 42 14.33 23.34 -7.86
CA VAL A 42 13.26 24.25 -8.25
C VAL A 42 12.11 23.43 -8.83
N CYS A 43 10.90 23.59 -8.30
CA CYS A 43 9.73 22.80 -8.67
C CYS A 43 8.46 23.65 -8.77
N THR A 44 7.39 23.09 -9.33
CA THR A 44 6.08 23.74 -9.39
C THR A 44 5.52 23.97 -7.98
N ARG A 45 4.86 25.11 -7.75
CA ARG A 45 4.20 25.44 -6.48
C ARG A 45 3.24 24.34 -6.03
N GLY A 46 3.38 23.92 -4.77
CA GLY A 46 2.66 22.81 -4.15
C GLY A 46 3.32 21.42 -4.27
N PHE A 47 4.51 21.29 -4.89
CA PHE A 47 5.15 20.01 -5.23
C PHE A 47 6.55 19.80 -4.61
N ALA A 48 6.98 20.65 -3.68
CA ALA A 48 8.30 20.53 -3.03
C ALA A 48 8.54 19.20 -2.27
N ASP A 49 7.52 18.38 -2.01
CA ASP A 49 7.66 17.09 -1.31
C ASP A 49 7.53 15.86 -2.20
N VAL A 50 7.44 16.01 -3.53
CA VAL A 50 7.33 14.88 -4.48
C VAL A 50 8.37 13.78 -4.21
N LEU A 51 9.64 14.14 -3.97
CA LEU A 51 10.69 13.16 -3.65
C LEU A 51 10.52 12.54 -2.25
N THR A 52 10.05 13.30 -1.26
CA THR A 52 9.88 12.82 0.11
C THR A 52 8.74 11.82 0.23
N LEU A 53 7.64 12.08 -0.48
CA LEU A 53 6.45 11.23 -0.56
C LEU A 53 6.63 10.06 -1.54
N ALA A 54 7.46 10.25 -2.56
CA ALA A 54 7.76 9.29 -3.61
C ALA A 54 6.48 8.67 -4.20
N ARG A 55 6.48 7.35 -4.43
CA ARG A 55 5.30 6.59 -4.83
C ARG A 55 4.50 6.03 -3.64
N GLN A 56 4.83 6.41 -2.41
CA GLN A 56 4.19 5.99 -1.13
C GLN A 56 4.25 4.50 -0.75
N ASN A 57 4.63 3.59 -1.66
CA ASN A 57 4.81 2.17 -1.36
C ASN A 57 6.15 1.88 -0.64
N ARG A 58 6.21 0.73 0.03
CA ARG A 58 7.37 0.17 0.72
C ARG A 58 8.01 -0.94 -0.12
N ALA A 59 9.33 -1.06 -0.02
CA ALA A 59 10.13 -2.11 -0.65
C ALA A 59 9.91 -3.50 -0.02
N ASP A 60 9.71 -3.56 1.30
CA ASP A 60 9.14 -4.72 2.00
C ASP A 60 7.84 -4.29 2.68
N PRO A 61 6.67 -4.79 2.25
CA PRO A 61 5.40 -4.41 2.85
C PRO A 61 5.17 -5.02 4.24
N TYR A 62 5.99 -5.99 4.68
CA TYR A 62 5.84 -6.66 5.97
C TYR A 62 6.74 -6.09 7.08
N ALA A 63 7.70 -5.22 6.72
CA ALA A 63 8.60 -4.60 7.68
C ALA A 63 7.87 -3.72 8.70
N LEU A 64 8.16 -3.94 9.99
CA LEU A 64 7.80 -3.05 11.09
C LEU A 64 8.51 -1.69 10.99
N HIS A 65 9.77 -1.70 10.55
CA HIS A 65 10.55 -0.48 10.40
C HIS A 65 10.21 0.21 9.07
N VAL A 66 9.54 1.36 9.17
CA VAL A 66 9.30 2.26 8.06
C VAL A 66 10.00 3.60 8.41
N PRO A 67 11.26 3.80 7.98
CA PRO A 67 12.05 4.97 8.38
C PRO A 67 11.53 6.29 7.80
N ALA A 68 11.97 7.39 8.40
CA ALA A 68 11.94 8.71 7.78
C ALA A 68 12.59 8.69 6.37
N SER A 69 12.01 9.45 5.43
CA SER A 69 12.47 9.49 4.04
C SER A 69 13.89 10.05 3.94
N PRO A 70 14.84 9.37 3.26
CA PRO A 70 16.24 9.81 3.18
C PRO A 70 16.40 11.14 2.43
N TRP A 71 15.41 11.51 1.62
CA TRP A 71 15.30 12.82 0.96
C TRP A 71 15.22 14.00 1.94
N LEU A 72 14.85 13.79 3.20
CA LEU A 72 14.90 14.83 4.23
C LEU A 72 16.35 15.22 4.59
N ALA A 73 17.31 14.31 4.45
CA ALA A 73 18.73 14.59 4.68
C ALA A 73 19.47 14.98 3.39
N ALA A 74 19.20 14.28 2.28
CA ALA A 74 19.91 14.50 1.01
C ALA A 74 19.50 15.78 0.27
N LEU A 75 18.25 16.23 0.46
CA LEU A 75 17.70 17.43 -0.15
C LEU A 75 16.66 18.04 0.82
N PRO A 76 17.10 18.67 1.93
CA PRO A 76 16.20 19.15 2.98
C PRO A 76 15.27 20.28 2.48
N PRO A 77 14.13 20.54 3.17
CA PRO A 77 13.08 21.45 2.69
C PRO A 77 13.56 22.86 2.30
N GLU A 78 14.52 23.42 3.02
CA GLU A 78 15.12 24.74 2.77
C GLU A 78 15.93 24.83 1.47
N ARG A 79 16.30 23.69 0.86
CA ARG A 79 16.93 23.61 -0.47
C ARG A 79 15.92 23.35 -1.59
N ARG A 80 14.61 23.42 -1.31
CA ARG A 80 13.53 23.20 -2.28
C ARG A 80 12.72 24.48 -2.48
N PHE A 81 12.67 24.96 -3.72
CA PHE A 81 12.10 26.23 -4.09
C PHE A 81 10.92 26.03 -5.02
N GLU A 82 9.82 26.73 -4.74
CA GLU A 82 8.58 26.63 -5.50
C GLU A 82 8.37 27.87 -6.39
N VAL A 83 8.12 27.66 -7.68
CA VAL A 83 7.75 28.72 -8.63
C VAL A 83 6.28 28.61 -9.04
N GLY A 84 5.63 29.75 -9.27
CA GLY A 84 4.28 29.82 -9.84
C GLY A 84 4.30 29.68 -11.37
N GLY A 85 3.12 29.73 -11.99
CA GLY A 85 2.96 29.34 -13.39
C GLY A 85 2.65 27.85 -13.58
N ARG A 86 2.03 27.53 -14.71
CA ARG A 86 1.48 26.22 -15.01
C ARG A 86 1.40 25.96 -16.51
N ILE A 87 2.04 24.87 -16.93
CA ILE A 87 1.69 24.12 -18.14
C ILE A 87 0.61 23.10 -17.76
N ASP A 88 -0.33 22.80 -18.64
CA ASP A 88 -1.37 21.77 -18.43
C ASP A 88 -1.05 20.42 -19.09
N ALA A 89 -1.95 19.46 -18.92
CA ALA A 89 -1.81 18.13 -19.50
C ALA A 89 -1.76 18.10 -21.04
N HIS A 90 -2.27 19.12 -21.73
CA HIS A 90 -2.23 19.24 -23.18
C HIS A 90 -0.99 20.01 -23.68
N GLY A 91 -0.14 20.49 -22.77
CA GLY A 91 1.06 21.27 -23.08
C GLY A 91 0.79 22.77 -23.25
N ALA A 92 -0.43 23.25 -22.96
CA ALA A 92 -0.77 24.66 -23.02
C ALA A 92 -0.28 25.41 -21.77
N GLU A 93 0.17 26.66 -21.95
CA GLU A 93 0.45 27.56 -20.83
C GLU A 93 -0.88 28.14 -20.31
N VAL A 94 -1.26 27.77 -19.09
CA VAL A 94 -2.53 28.16 -18.45
C VAL A 94 -2.34 29.14 -17.30
N GLU A 95 -1.10 29.30 -16.82
CA GLU A 95 -0.67 30.36 -15.91
C GLU A 95 0.78 30.74 -16.28
N PRO A 96 1.12 32.01 -16.56
CA PRO A 96 2.48 32.42 -16.88
C PRO A 96 3.48 32.15 -15.75
N LEU A 97 4.73 31.84 -16.08
CA LEU A 97 5.80 31.60 -15.10
C LEU A 97 5.95 32.77 -14.10
N ASP A 98 5.83 32.45 -12.81
CA ASP A 98 6.12 33.37 -11.70
C ASP A 98 7.31 32.86 -10.87
N ALA A 99 8.50 33.25 -11.31
CA ALA A 99 9.78 32.96 -10.63
C ALA A 99 10.26 34.14 -9.74
N LYS A 100 9.36 35.06 -9.34
CA LYS A 100 9.73 36.20 -8.48
C LYS A 100 10.31 35.70 -7.15
N GLY A 101 11.41 36.31 -6.72
CA GLY A 101 12.10 35.96 -5.48
C GLY A 101 12.98 34.71 -5.54
N LEU A 102 12.88 33.84 -6.57
CA LEU A 102 13.67 32.61 -6.70
C LEU A 102 15.18 32.85 -6.52
N VAL A 103 15.73 33.81 -7.26
CA VAL A 103 17.15 34.17 -7.21
C VAL A 103 17.56 34.73 -5.85
N ALA A 104 16.68 35.48 -5.18
CA ALA A 104 16.95 36.00 -3.85
C ALA A 104 16.95 34.89 -2.79
N ALA A 105 16.01 33.94 -2.87
CA ALA A 105 15.93 32.79 -1.99
C ALA A 105 17.15 31.86 -2.15
N LEU A 106 17.57 31.58 -3.38
CA LEU A 106 18.79 30.80 -3.66
C LEU A 106 20.07 31.50 -3.14
N LYS A 107 20.14 32.83 -3.22
CA LYS A 107 21.26 33.62 -2.68
C LYS A 107 21.23 33.79 -1.16
N ALA A 108 20.10 33.52 -0.52
CA ALA A 108 19.92 33.56 0.93
C ALA A 108 20.25 32.21 1.63
N LEU A 109 20.56 31.16 0.86
CA LEU A 109 21.05 29.89 1.41
C LEU A 109 22.37 30.12 2.17
N PRO A 110 22.54 29.58 3.40
CA PRO A 110 23.78 29.68 4.17
C PRO A 110 25.01 29.15 3.40
N GLU A 111 24.79 28.14 2.55
CA GLU A 111 25.77 27.65 1.60
C GLU A 111 25.16 27.63 0.18
N PRO A 112 25.81 28.26 -0.81
CA PRO A 112 25.31 28.29 -2.17
C PRO A 112 25.24 26.87 -2.78
N PRO A 113 24.28 26.61 -3.68
CA PRO A 113 24.17 25.33 -4.35
C PRO A 113 25.34 25.11 -5.33
N GLU A 114 25.83 23.87 -5.37
CA GLU A 114 26.82 23.40 -6.36
C GLU A 114 26.18 22.96 -7.67
N ALA A 115 24.88 22.69 -7.66
CA ALA A 115 24.06 22.43 -8.84
C ALA A 115 22.58 22.72 -8.52
N ILE A 116 21.80 23.06 -9.54
CA ILE A 116 20.35 23.26 -9.42
C ILE A 116 19.64 22.26 -10.33
N ALA A 117 18.75 21.46 -9.76
CA ALA A 117 17.77 20.69 -10.53
C ALA A 117 16.50 21.52 -10.70
N VAL A 118 15.92 21.54 -11.90
CA VAL A 118 14.63 22.17 -12.20
C VAL A 118 13.68 21.07 -12.66
N SER A 119 12.56 20.89 -11.97
CA SER A 119 11.54 19.89 -12.33
C SER A 119 10.14 20.48 -12.19
N LEU A 120 9.58 20.93 -13.32
CA LEU A 120 8.25 21.50 -13.42
C LEU A 120 7.27 20.50 -14.05
N LEU A 121 6.00 20.57 -13.67
CA LEU A 121 4.97 19.70 -14.22
C LEU A 121 4.79 19.91 -15.73
N PHE A 122 4.57 18.82 -16.45
CA PHE A 122 4.40 18.73 -17.90
C PHE A 122 5.56 19.28 -18.73
N ALA A 123 6.75 19.48 -18.15
CA ALA A 123 7.93 19.98 -18.86
C ALA A 123 8.37 19.05 -20.01
N SER A 124 8.10 17.74 -19.91
CA SER A 124 8.30 16.76 -20.99
C SER A 124 7.33 16.93 -22.18
N ARG A 125 6.19 17.60 -21.99
CA ARG A 125 5.24 17.98 -23.05
C ARG A 125 5.54 19.37 -23.59
N ASN A 126 5.81 20.34 -22.71
CA ASN A 126 6.21 21.69 -23.09
C ASN A 126 7.25 22.25 -22.10
N PRO A 127 8.54 22.36 -22.50
CA PRO A 127 9.63 22.77 -21.61
C PRO A 127 9.77 24.30 -21.42
N LEU A 128 8.80 25.10 -21.88
CA LEU A 128 8.85 26.57 -21.86
C LEU A 128 9.31 27.15 -20.51
N HIS A 129 8.63 26.77 -19.42
CA HIS A 129 8.93 27.29 -18.08
C HIS A 129 10.28 26.82 -17.55
N GLU A 130 10.70 25.58 -17.82
CA GLU A 130 12.04 25.11 -17.40
C GLU A 130 13.17 25.82 -18.13
N LYS A 131 12.97 26.18 -19.41
CA LYS A 131 13.92 26.97 -20.20
C LYS A 131 14.02 28.40 -19.67
N GLN A 132 12.90 29.06 -19.41
CA GLN A 132 12.87 30.40 -18.80
C GLN A 132 13.51 30.43 -17.40
N VAL A 133 13.23 29.42 -16.54
CA VAL A 133 13.89 29.29 -15.24
C VAL A 133 15.40 29.09 -15.41
N ARG A 134 15.84 28.24 -16.35
CA ARG A 134 17.28 28.08 -16.66
C ARG A 134 17.92 29.39 -17.09
N GLU A 135 17.32 30.13 -18.02
CA GLU A 135 17.85 31.40 -18.51
C GLU A 135 18.04 32.41 -17.36
N LEU A 136 17.03 32.54 -16.49
CA LEU A 136 17.10 33.37 -15.29
C LEU A 136 18.22 32.93 -14.33
N LEU A 137 18.38 31.62 -14.10
CA LEU A 137 19.39 31.09 -13.19
C LEU A 137 20.80 31.26 -13.76
N VAL A 138 21.02 30.92 -15.03
CA VAL A 138 22.33 31.09 -15.71
C VAL A 138 22.74 32.57 -15.77
N ALA A 139 21.80 33.48 -16.01
CA ALA A 139 22.07 34.92 -16.01
C ALA A 139 22.43 35.49 -14.61
N THR A 140 22.01 34.85 -13.52
CA THR A 140 22.14 35.40 -12.16
C THR A 140 23.06 34.62 -11.23
N LEU A 141 23.41 33.38 -11.60
CA LEU A 141 24.29 32.41 -10.94
C LEU A 141 25.14 31.64 -11.99
N PRO A 142 25.96 32.32 -12.83
CA PRO A 142 26.59 31.73 -14.03
C PRO A 142 27.60 30.61 -13.77
N HIS A 143 27.98 30.37 -12.51
CA HIS A 143 28.90 29.29 -12.12
C HIS A 143 28.19 28.05 -11.56
N VAL A 144 26.87 28.07 -11.43
CA VAL A 144 26.08 26.95 -10.90
C VAL A 144 25.41 26.21 -12.08
N PRO A 145 25.74 24.94 -12.34
CA PRO A 145 25.10 24.16 -13.40
C PRO A 145 23.61 23.93 -13.11
N VAL A 146 22.78 24.03 -14.15
CA VAL A 146 21.31 23.91 -14.09
C VAL A 146 20.85 22.73 -14.94
N HIS A 147 20.29 21.71 -14.30
CA HIS A 147 19.79 20.49 -14.93
C HIS A 147 18.26 20.52 -14.99
N CYS A 148 17.67 20.43 -16.18
CA CYS A 148 16.22 20.55 -16.36
C CYS A 148 15.58 19.18 -16.63
N SER A 149 14.44 18.91 -16.00
CA SER A 149 13.82 17.59 -15.99
C SER A 149 13.31 17.14 -17.37
N HIS A 150 12.99 18.08 -18.27
CA HIS A 150 12.63 17.76 -19.66
C HIS A 150 13.78 17.21 -20.53
N GLU A 151 15.03 17.27 -20.06
CA GLU A 151 16.20 16.72 -20.76
C GLU A 151 16.49 15.26 -20.38
N ALA A 152 15.78 14.73 -19.38
CA ALA A 152 15.90 13.34 -18.98
C ALA A 152 15.19 12.40 -19.97
N GLU A 153 15.83 11.28 -20.30
CA GLU A 153 15.20 10.21 -21.07
C GLU A 153 14.21 9.42 -20.20
N GLY A 154 13.00 9.18 -20.72
CA GLY A 154 12.03 8.25 -20.14
C GLY A 154 10.64 8.84 -19.90
N PRO A 155 9.54 8.13 -20.26
CA PRO A 155 8.17 8.56 -19.99
C PRO A 155 7.77 8.26 -18.53
N GLY A 156 8.32 9.03 -17.59
CA GLY A 156 7.97 9.00 -16.16
C GLY A 156 7.00 10.11 -15.75
N GLY A 157 6.34 9.94 -14.60
CA GLY A 157 5.56 11.02 -13.97
C GLY A 157 6.47 12.04 -13.27
N GLU A 158 5.88 12.95 -12.49
CA GLU A 158 6.65 14.03 -11.86
C GLU A 158 7.70 13.52 -10.86
N TYR A 159 7.47 12.37 -10.22
CA TYR A 159 8.44 11.76 -9.30
C TYR A 159 9.67 11.22 -10.05
N GLU A 160 9.47 10.33 -11.01
CA GLU A 160 10.55 9.70 -11.78
C GLU A 160 11.37 10.73 -12.55
N ARG A 161 10.72 11.77 -13.09
CA ARG A 161 11.42 12.85 -13.80
C ARG A 161 12.19 13.77 -12.84
N THR A 162 11.68 14.02 -11.63
CA THR A 162 12.44 14.74 -10.59
C THR A 162 13.65 13.93 -10.11
N LEU A 163 13.54 12.61 -9.98
CA LEU A 163 14.68 11.73 -9.69
C LEU A 163 15.79 11.90 -10.73
N ALA A 164 15.45 11.87 -12.03
CA ALA A 164 16.43 12.04 -13.09
C ALA A 164 17.11 13.42 -13.05
N ALA A 165 16.35 14.49 -12.78
CA ALA A 165 16.91 15.84 -12.67
C ALA A 165 17.90 15.99 -11.50
N VAL A 166 17.60 15.42 -10.31
CA VAL A 166 18.53 15.47 -9.17
C VAL A 166 19.71 14.49 -9.30
N ALA A 167 19.54 13.37 -10.03
CA ALA A 167 20.64 12.50 -10.43
C ALA A 167 21.62 13.25 -11.35
N ALA A 168 21.11 13.99 -12.34
CA ALA A 168 21.93 14.79 -13.25
C ALA A 168 22.69 15.92 -12.52
N ALA A 169 22.06 16.56 -11.52
CA ALA A 169 22.72 17.49 -10.60
C ALA A 169 23.81 16.82 -9.72
N GLY A 170 23.74 15.50 -9.55
CA GLY A 170 24.76 14.66 -8.94
C GLY A 170 24.45 14.19 -7.52
N LEU A 171 23.18 14.04 -7.15
CA LEU A 171 22.79 13.23 -5.99
C LEU A 171 22.86 11.73 -6.34
N ASP A 172 23.32 10.90 -5.41
CA ASP A 172 23.29 9.44 -5.54
C ASP A 172 21.87 8.91 -5.32
N VAL A 173 21.06 8.92 -6.37
CA VAL A 173 19.67 8.44 -6.33
C VAL A 173 19.58 6.94 -6.03
N ALA A 174 20.59 6.15 -6.42
CA ALA A 174 20.61 4.71 -6.15
C ALA A 174 20.81 4.39 -4.65
N ALA A 175 21.46 5.28 -3.90
CA ALA A 175 21.52 5.19 -2.44
C ALA A 175 20.26 5.72 -1.73
N LEU A 176 19.45 6.56 -2.38
CA LEU A 176 18.27 7.22 -1.79
C LEU A 176 16.94 6.54 -2.10
N VAL A 177 16.86 5.77 -3.19
CA VAL A 177 15.70 4.94 -3.53
C VAL A 177 15.98 3.51 -3.07
N PRO A 178 15.28 2.98 -2.05
CA PRO A 178 15.50 1.62 -1.60
C PRO A 178 15.22 0.62 -2.74
N PRO A 179 16.10 -0.34 -3.02
CA PRO A 179 15.78 -1.41 -3.96
C PRO A 179 14.61 -2.22 -3.42
N GLN A 180 13.71 -2.64 -4.32
CA GLN A 180 12.59 -3.51 -3.95
C GLN A 180 13.13 -4.84 -3.40
N GLN A 181 12.71 -5.22 -2.19
CA GLN A 181 13.35 -6.31 -1.47
C GLN A 181 12.81 -7.66 -1.92
N ALA A 182 13.67 -8.45 -2.55
CA ALA A 182 13.48 -9.90 -2.67
C ALA A 182 13.34 -10.52 -1.27
N ALA A 183 12.62 -11.65 -1.18
CA ALA A 183 12.46 -12.36 0.08
C ALA A 183 13.83 -12.74 0.69
N PRO A 184 14.03 -12.58 2.02
CA PRO A 184 15.29 -12.94 2.65
C PRO A 184 15.45 -14.47 2.68
N GLY A 185 16.40 -14.99 1.92
CA GLY A 185 16.68 -16.43 1.85
C GLY A 185 17.63 -16.79 0.71
N ASP A 186 17.79 -18.09 0.51
CA ASP A 186 18.43 -18.65 -0.68
C ASP A 186 17.50 -18.45 -1.90
N GLN A 187 17.94 -17.66 -2.88
CA GLN A 187 17.13 -17.36 -4.07
C GLN A 187 16.98 -18.56 -5.00
N ASP A 188 17.85 -19.58 -4.89
CA ASP A 188 17.74 -20.83 -5.64
C ASP A 188 16.75 -21.80 -4.98
N SER A 189 16.23 -21.49 -3.78
CA SER A 189 15.30 -22.35 -3.06
C SER A 189 13.90 -22.42 -3.70
N PHE A 190 13.23 -23.57 -3.56
CA PHE A 190 11.89 -23.78 -4.12
C PHE A 190 10.84 -22.71 -3.68
N PRO A 191 10.77 -22.29 -2.40
CA PRO A 191 9.86 -21.21 -2.01
C PRO A 191 10.16 -19.88 -2.72
N ALA A 192 11.44 -19.52 -2.89
CA ALA A 192 11.84 -18.31 -3.59
C ALA A 192 11.48 -18.37 -5.08
N GLN A 193 11.66 -19.53 -5.74
CA GLN A 193 11.22 -19.75 -7.12
C GLN A 193 9.69 -19.57 -7.26
N MET A 194 8.90 -20.10 -6.31
CA MET A 194 7.44 -19.99 -6.33
C MET A 194 6.95 -18.55 -6.06
N GLU A 195 7.58 -17.81 -5.14
CA GLU A 195 7.29 -16.38 -4.94
C GLU A 195 7.69 -15.56 -6.18
N ALA A 196 8.82 -15.87 -6.83
CA ALA A 196 9.26 -15.21 -8.06
C ALA A 196 8.30 -15.43 -9.24
N ILE A 197 7.71 -16.63 -9.38
CA ILE A 197 6.64 -16.88 -10.37
C ILE A 197 5.40 -16.03 -10.05
N ALA A 198 5.00 -15.95 -8.78
CA ALA A 198 3.85 -15.14 -8.38
C ALA A 198 4.11 -13.64 -8.67
N ASP A 199 5.28 -13.10 -8.29
CA ASP A 199 5.68 -11.72 -8.59
C ASP A 199 5.79 -11.46 -10.11
N ALA A 200 6.23 -12.43 -10.90
CA ALA A 200 6.23 -12.31 -12.37
C ALA A 200 4.80 -12.22 -12.94
N MET A 201 3.87 -13.06 -12.46
CA MET A 201 2.45 -12.95 -12.82
C MET A 201 1.87 -11.58 -12.44
N GLN A 202 2.24 -11.05 -11.28
CA GLN A 202 1.79 -9.75 -10.78
C GLN A 202 2.27 -8.61 -11.69
N ASN A 203 3.53 -8.65 -12.14
CA ASN A 203 4.07 -7.67 -13.08
C ASN A 203 3.33 -7.71 -14.43
N VAL A 204 2.98 -8.90 -14.93
CA VAL A 204 2.16 -9.04 -16.15
C VAL A 204 0.78 -8.38 -16.00
N ILE A 205 0.18 -8.37 -14.81
CA ILE A 205 -1.03 -7.60 -14.55
C ILE A 205 -0.73 -6.10 -14.61
N ALA A 206 0.26 -5.63 -13.85
CA ALA A 206 0.57 -4.19 -13.75
C ALA A 206 0.95 -3.55 -15.10
N GLU A 207 1.66 -4.28 -15.96
CA GLU A 207 2.03 -3.85 -17.32
C GLU A 207 0.85 -3.79 -18.30
N LYS A 208 -0.15 -4.68 -18.14
CA LYS A 208 -1.24 -4.86 -19.11
C LYS A 208 -2.58 -4.27 -18.67
N ALA A 209 -2.67 -3.77 -17.44
CA ALA A 209 -3.88 -3.18 -16.92
C ALA A 209 -4.23 -1.84 -17.60
N PHE A 210 -5.52 -1.65 -17.84
CA PHE A 210 -6.10 -0.47 -18.47
C PHE A 210 -6.43 0.58 -17.41
N SER A 211 -6.98 0.16 -16.26
CA SER A 211 -7.31 1.06 -15.15
C SER A 211 -6.08 1.59 -14.40
N THR A 212 -6.16 2.83 -13.92
CA THR A 212 -5.09 3.44 -13.11
C THR A 212 -4.99 2.84 -11.72
N ILE A 213 -6.08 2.35 -11.13
CA ILE A 213 -6.05 1.70 -9.82
C ILE A 213 -5.16 0.44 -9.80
N VAL A 214 -4.98 -0.21 -10.95
CA VAL A 214 -4.04 -1.33 -11.10
C VAL A 214 -2.70 -0.87 -11.67
N ARG A 215 -2.69 -0.17 -12.82
CA ARG A 215 -1.44 0.24 -13.49
C ARG A 215 -0.60 1.18 -12.63
N GLU A 216 -1.23 2.16 -11.99
CA GLU A 216 -0.56 3.11 -11.09
C GLU A 216 -0.52 2.54 -9.68
N ALA A 217 -1.66 2.30 -9.03
CA ALA A 217 -1.69 2.02 -7.59
C ALA A 217 -1.34 0.56 -7.20
N MET A 218 -1.31 -0.39 -8.15
CA MET A 218 -1.04 -1.82 -7.94
C MET A 218 -2.02 -2.55 -7.00
N ASP A 219 -3.32 -2.22 -7.06
CA ASP A 219 -4.37 -2.92 -6.30
C ASP A 219 -4.76 -4.26 -6.96
N CYS A 220 -3.83 -5.21 -6.93
CA CYS A 220 -3.99 -6.58 -7.37
C CYS A 220 -3.02 -7.52 -6.63
N ALA A 221 -3.30 -8.83 -6.64
CA ALA A 221 -2.40 -9.86 -6.14
C ALA A 221 -2.53 -11.16 -6.96
N THR A 222 -1.45 -11.94 -7.03
CA THR A 222 -1.36 -13.24 -7.70
C THR A 222 -0.84 -14.30 -6.74
N ALA A 223 -1.32 -15.53 -6.86
CA ALA A 223 -0.90 -16.64 -6.01
C ALA A 223 -1.02 -18.00 -6.71
N ILE A 224 -0.29 -18.96 -6.16
CA ILE A 224 -0.19 -20.35 -6.64
C ILE A 224 -0.66 -21.28 -5.53
N PHE A 225 -1.48 -22.27 -5.87
CA PHE A 225 -2.13 -23.18 -4.93
C PHE A 225 -1.90 -24.64 -5.32
N LEU A 226 -1.96 -25.52 -4.32
CA LEU A 226 -2.17 -26.94 -4.52
C LEU A 226 -3.62 -27.21 -5.03
N PRO A 227 -3.90 -28.39 -5.62
CA PRO A 227 -5.24 -28.74 -6.12
C PRO A 227 -6.33 -28.82 -5.03
N ASP A 228 -5.95 -28.89 -3.76
CA ASP A 228 -6.88 -28.80 -2.61
C ASP A 228 -7.18 -27.35 -2.21
N GLY A 229 -6.61 -26.36 -2.91
CA GLY A 229 -6.79 -24.94 -2.66
C GLY A 229 -5.98 -24.38 -1.50
N ARG A 230 -4.94 -25.08 -1.01
CA ARG A 230 -3.93 -24.48 -0.10
C ARG A 230 -2.95 -23.61 -0.88
N MET A 231 -2.74 -22.38 -0.44
CA MET A 231 -1.85 -21.41 -1.05
C MET A 231 -0.38 -21.73 -0.74
N VAL A 232 0.44 -21.91 -1.79
CA VAL A 232 1.87 -22.28 -1.71
C VAL A 232 2.78 -21.05 -1.78
N ALA A 233 2.37 -20.03 -2.54
CA ALA A 233 3.06 -18.74 -2.64
C ALA A 233 2.10 -17.65 -3.11
N GLN A 234 2.34 -16.41 -2.70
CA GLN A 234 1.65 -15.20 -3.15
C GLN A 234 2.65 -14.07 -3.38
N ALA A 235 2.38 -13.23 -4.39
CA ALA A 235 3.20 -12.05 -4.72
C ALA A 235 3.32 -11.06 -3.56
N ARG A 236 4.49 -10.44 -3.42
CA ARG A 236 4.88 -9.58 -2.29
C ARG A 236 4.51 -8.11 -2.50
N THR A 237 3.27 -7.83 -2.92
CA THR A 237 2.81 -6.47 -3.27
C THR A 237 1.97 -5.80 -2.19
N LEU A 238 0.70 -6.18 -2.06
CA LEU A 238 -0.31 -5.48 -1.26
C LEU A 238 -0.90 -6.39 -0.18
N PRO A 239 -0.51 -6.25 1.11
CA PRO A 239 -0.96 -7.18 2.14
C PRO A 239 -2.46 -7.09 2.49
N LEU A 240 -3.19 -6.08 2.02
CA LEU A 240 -4.66 -6.01 2.07
C LEU A 240 -5.33 -7.17 1.33
N LEU A 241 -4.57 -7.85 0.46
CA LEU A 241 -4.94 -9.02 -0.33
C LEU A 241 -4.18 -10.30 0.10
N LEU A 242 -3.33 -10.24 1.15
CA LEU A 242 -2.51 -11.38 1.56
C LEU A 242 -3.34 -12.52 2.14
N GLY A 243 -3.34 -13.69 1.51
CA GLY A 243 -4.15 -14.83 1.91
C GLY A 243 -5.66 -14.59 1.77
N SER A 244 -6.12 -13.44 1.24
CA SER A 244 -7.54 -13.25 0.92
C SER A 244 -7.96 -14.08 -0.29
N LEU A 245 -6.99 -14.51 -1.11
CA LEU A 245 -7.22 -15.48 -2.18
C LEU A 245 -7.55 -16.88 -1.66
N SER A 246 -6.98 -17.36 -0.54
CA SER A 246 -7.22 -18.73 -0.07
C SER A 246 -8.73 -19.00 0.19
N PRO A 247 -9.48 -18.14 0.92
CA PRO A 247 -10.93 -18.29 1.04
C PRO A 247 -11.69 -18.19 -0.29
N ALA A 248 -11.25 -17.34 -1.23
CA ALA A 248 -11.90 -17.19 -2.53
C ALA A 248 -11.70 -18.43 -3.42
N VAL A 249 -10.49 -19.00 -3.43
CA VAL A 249 -10.18 -20.26 -4.12
C VAL A 249 -11.02 -21.39 -3.54
N GLN A 250 -11.09 -21.52 -2.21
CA GLN A 250 -11.95 -22.52 -1.56
C GLN A 250 -13.43 -22.36 -1.93
N GLY A 251 -13.94 -21.12 -2.01
CA GLY A 251 -15.31 -20.84 -2.45
C GLY A 251 -15.56 -21.20 -3.92
N ILE A 252 -14.58 -20.98 -4.81
CA ILE A 252 -14.65 -21.44 -6.20
C ILE A 252 -14.64 -22.98 -6.25
N LEU A 253 -13.73 -23.65 -5.54
CA LEU A 253 -13.61 -25.12 -5.56
C LEU A 253 -14.84 -25.84 -4.97
N ALA A 254 -15.58 -25.20 -4.06
CA ALA A 254 -16.82 -25.75 -3.51
C ALA A 254 -17.97 -25.84 -4.53
N GLU A 255 -18.03 -24.91 -5.50
CA GLU A 255 -19.06 -24.90 -6.57
C GLU A 255 -18.52 -25.43 -7.92
N CYS A 256 -17.19 -25.37 -8.14
CA CYS A 256 -16.47 -25.79 -9.34
C CYS A 256 -15.29 -26.71 -8.95
N PRO A 257 -15.53 -28.00 -8.65
CA PRO A 257 -14.52 -28.89 -8.09
C PRO A 257 -13.44 -29.27 -9.10
N VAL A 258 -12.20 -29.45 -8.61
CA VAL A 258 -11.01 -29.71 -9.45
C VAL A 258 -11.14 -30.91 -10.40
N ASN A 259 -11.85 -31.95 -9.98
CA ASN A 259 -12.05 -33.16 -10.80
C ASN A 259 -12.97 -32.95 -12.01
N ALA A 260 -13.70 -31.83 -12.08
CA ALA A 260 -14.55 -31.44 -13.21
C ALA A 260 -13.91 -30.39 -14.13
N MET A 261 -12.73 -29.88 -13.79
CA MET A 261 -12.00 -28.89 -14.59
C MET A 261 -11.36 -29.53 -15.82
N VAL A 262 -11.27 -28.80 -16.94
CA VAL A 262 -10.54 -29.25 -18.14
C VAL A 262 -9.45 -28.24 -18.59
N PRO A 263 -8.44 -28.66 -19.37
CA PRO A 263 -7.37 -27.77 -19.83
C PRO A 263 -7.91 -26.56 -20.59
N GLY A 264 -7.43 -25.37 -20.23
CA GLY A 264 -7.85 -24.11 -20.84
C GLY A 264 -9.01 -23.40 -20.14
N ASP A 265 -9.65 -24.02 -19.14
CA ASP A 265 -10.73 -23.38 -18.39
C ASP A 265 -10.25 -22.25 -17.47
N GLY A 266 -11.20 -21.42 -17.03
CA GLY A 266 -10.97 -20.36 -16.06
C GLY A 266 -12.25 -19.91 -15.37
N TYR A 267 -12.17 -19.67 -14.07
CA TYR A 267 -13.31 -19.46 -13.17
C TYR A 267 -13.23 -18.08 -12.51
N LEU A 268 -14.32 -17.31 -12.60
CA LEU A 268 -14.45 -15.95 -12.08
C LEU A 268 -15.39 -15.94 -10.85
N SER A 269 -15.06 -15.13 -9.84
CA SER A 269 -15.98 -14.76 -8.75
C SER A 269 -15.58 -13.42 -8.14
N ASN A 270 -16.53 -12.71 -7.53
CA ASN A 270 -16.25 -11.62 -6.58
C ASN A 270 -17.10 -11.72 -5.29
N ASP A 271 -17.92 -12.77 -5.14
CA ASP A 271 -18.93 -12.85 -4.09
C ASP A 271 -18.27 -12.98 -2.70
N PRO A 272 -18.45 -12.00 -1.78
CA PRO A 272 -17.81 -12.03 -0.48
C PRO A 272 -18.27 -13.16 0.45
N TRP A 273 -19.45 -13.75 0.20
CA TRP A 273 -19.95 -14.93 0.91
C TRP A 273 -19.46 -16.26 0.28
N ARG A 274 -18.81 -16.22 -0.89
CA ARG A 274 -17.92 -17.28 -1.40
C ARG A 274 -16.42 -16.95 -1.22
N GLY A 275 -16.09 -16.16 -0.20
CA GLY A 275 -14.70 -15.87 0.14
C GLY A 275 -14.06 -14.71 -0.62
N GLY A 276 -14.81 -13.96 -1.42
CA GLY A 276 -14.35 -12.67 -1.96
C GLY A 276 -14.11 -11.62 -0.86
N THR A 277 -13.48 -10.51 -1.24
CA THR A 277 -13.18 -9.37 -0.36
C THR A 277 -14.32 -8.34 -0.36
N HIS A 278 -14.63 -7.79 -1.54
CA HIS A 278 -15.78 -6.92 -1.87
C HIS A 278 -16.03 -6.97 -3.39
N LEU A 279 -17.08 -6.32 -3.90
CA LEU A 279 -17.47 -6.49 -5.32
C LEU A 279 -16.47 -5.97 -6.38
N PRO A 280 -15.75 -4.86 -6.19
CA PRO A 280 -14.74 -4.43 -7.17
C PRO A 280 -13.59 -5.43 -7.37
N ASP A 281 -13.29 -6.29 -6.39
CA ASP A 281 -12.17 -7.22 -6.48
C ASP A 281 -12.60 -8.52 -7.17
N PHE A 282 -12.27 -8.67 -8.45
CA PHE A 282 -12.57 -9.90 -9.19
C PHE A 282 -11.45 -10.92 -9.02
N ILE A 283 -11.78 -12.11 -8.53
CA ILE A 283 -10.91 -13.27 -8.49
C ILE A 283 -11.07 -14.09 -9.77
N LEU A 284 -9.96 -14.36 -10.46
CA LEU A 284 -9.88 -15.27 -11.59
C LEU A 284 -8.93 -16.43 -11.25
N LEU A 285 -9.37 -17.66 -11.47
CA LEU A 285 -8.63 -18.90 -11.22
C LEU A 285 -8.48 -19.72 -12.50
N ARG A 286 -7.32 -20.34 -12.70
CA ARG A 286 -7.01 -21.27 -13.80
C ARG A 286 -6.36 -22.55 -13.24
N PRO A 287 -6.83 -23.75 -13.63
CA PRO A 287 -6.14 -25.01 -13.34
C PRO A 287 -4.88 -25.19 -14.20
N VAL A 288 -3.82 -25.69 -13.58
CA VAL A 288 -2.56 -26.06 -14.24
C VAL A 288 -2.48 -27.59 -14.33
N PHE A 289 -2.38 -28.10 -15.54
CA PHE A 289 -2.38 -29.53 -15.83
C PHE A 289 -0.97 -30.06 -16.10
N GLU A 290 -0.70 -31.28 -15.60
CA GLU A 290 0.42 -32.13 -16.02
C GLU A 290 0.00 -33.61 -15.87
N GLY A 291 0.40 -34.47 -16.81
CA GLY A 291 -0.02 -35.88 -16.86
C GLY A 291 -1.55 -36.09 -16.98
N GLY A 292 -2.27 -35.12 -17.56
CA GLY A 292 -3.73 -35.16 -17.69
C GLY A 292 -4.51 -34.93 -16.39
N ARG A 293 -3.84 -34.43 -15.33
CA ARG A 293 -4.45 -34.09 -14.03
C ARG A 293 -4.06 -32.68 -13.61
N VAL A 294 -4.91 -32.04 -12.81
CA VAL A 294 -4.58 -30.75 -12.19
C VAL A 294 -3.53 -30.99 -11.10
N GLN A 295 -2.35 -30.35 -11.23
CA GLN A 295 -1.26 -30.43 -10.24
C GLN A 295 -1.10 -29.15 -9.42
N ALA A 296 -1.56 -28.01 -9.96
CA ALA A 296 -1.60 -26.73 -9.28
C ALA A 296 -2.79 -25.90 -9.77
N LEU A 297 -3.11 -24.83 -9.05
CA LEU A 297 -4.02 -23.79 -9.50
C LEU A 297 -3.25 -22.46 -9.45
N VAL A 298 -3.44 -21.61 -10.46
CA VAL A 298 -2.97 -20.22 -10.43
C VAL A 298 -4.19 -19.32 -10.33
N ALA A 299 -4.15 -18.36 -9.41
CA ALA A 299 -5.24 -17.41 -9.23
C ALA A 299 -4.71 -15.98 -9.07
N CYS A 300 -5.55 -15.02 -9.42
CA CYS A 300 -5.29 -13.61 -9.20
C CYS A 300 -6.56 -12.88 -8.75
N ILE A 301 -6.37 -11.79 -8.04
CA ILE A 301 -7.40 -10.85 -7.62
C ILE A 301 -7.00 -9.46 -8.14
N LEU A 302 -7.94 -8.75 -8.75
CA LEU A 302 -7.72 -7.43 -9.34
C LEU A 302 -8.87 -6.50 -8.97
N HIS A 303 -8.55 -5.28 -8.53
CA HIS A 303 -9.54 -4.24 -8.28
C HIS A 303 -10.02 -3.59 -9.57
N HIS A 304 -11.23 -3.93 -10.02
CA HIS A 304 -11.83 -3.33 -11.21
C HIS A 304 -12.33 -1.93 -10.91
N GLN A 305 -11.98 -0.97 -11.78
CA GLN A 305 -12.25 0.46 -11.58
C GLN A 305 -13.73 0.82 -11.42
N ASP A 306 -14.65 0.12 -12.09
CA ASP A 306 -16.10 0.24 -11.90
C ASP A 306 -16.78 -1.07 -12.31
N VAL A 307 -17.65 -1.57 -11.43
CA VAL A 307 -18.47 -2.78 -11.57
C VAL A 307 -19.96 -2.48 -11.33
N GLY A 308 -20.38 -1.23 -11.57
CA GLY A 308 -21.74 -0.74 -11.36
C GLY A 308 -21.99 -0.16 -9.96
N GLY A 309 -23.19 -0.39 -9.41
CA GLY A 309 -23.61 0.11 -8.10
C GLY A 309 -24.12 1.56 -8.12
N ILE A 310 -24.51 2.10 -6.96
CA ILE A 310 -25.16 3.43 -6.84
C ILE A 310 -24.19 4.62 -6.97
N THR A 311 -22.89 4.37 -7.02
CA THR A 311 -21.85 5.41 -7.05
C THR A 311 -20.81 5.03 -8.09
N PRO A 312 -20.40 5.96 -8.98
CA PRO A 312 -19.31 5.74 -9.91
C PRO A 312 -18.03 5.27 -9.22
N GLY A 313 -17.27 4.44 -9.90
CA GLY A 313 -16.10 3.77 -9.33
C GLY A 313 -16.45 2.58 -8.45
N SER A 314 -17.73 2.25 -8.30
CA SER A 314 -18.22 1.27 -7.32
C SER A 314 -17.69 1.51 -5.90
N LEU A 315 -17.55 2.78 -5.51
CA LEU A 315 -17.04 3.20 -4.19
C LEU A 315 -18.07 3.99 -3.35
N PRO A 316 -19.30 3.47 -3.10
CA PRO A 316 -20.29 4.17 -2.28
C PRO A 316 -19.85 4.28 -0.81
N ALA A 317 -19.70 5.51 -0.31
CA ALA A 317 -19.37 5.76 1.10
C ALA A 317 -20.56 5.52 2.07
N ASN A 318 -21.76 5.29 1.54
CA ASN A 318 -23.05 5.23 2.24
C ASN A 318 -23.93 4.04 1.78
N ALA A 319 -23.36 2.99 1.18
CA ALA A 319 -24.15 1.81 0.81
C ALA A 319 -24.71 1.10 2.05
N THR A 320 -26.00 0.76 2.02
CA THR A 320 -26.70 0.00 3.08
C THR A 320 -26.91 -1.47 2.75
N SER A 321 -26.58 -1.89 1.53
CA SER A 321 -26.61 -3.27 1.09
C SER A 321 -25.58 -3.50 -0.01
N VAL A 322 -25.00 -4.70 -0.08
CA VAL A 322 -24.12 -5.13 -1.17
C VAL A 322 -24.72 -4.93 -2.56
N HIS A 323 -26.05 -4.95 -2.69
CA HIS A 323 -26.75 -4.70 -3.95
C HIS A 323 -26.61 -3.25 -4.46
N GLN A 324 -26.13 -2.33 -3.62
CA GLN A 324 -25.79 -0.97 -4.00
C GLN A 324 -24.31 -0.80 -4.39
N GLU A 325 -23.48 -1.82 -4.20
CA GLU A 325 -22.02 -1.73 -4.35
C GLU A 325 -21.52 -2.17 -5.73
N GLY A 326 -22.35 -2.83 -6.54
CA GLY A 326 -21.95 -3.35 -7.85
C GLY A 326 -22.61 -4.67 -8.22
N LEU A 327 -22.13 -5.25 -9.31
CA LEU A 327 -22.49 -6.59 -9.76
C LEU A 327 -21.84 -7.64 -8.84
N ARG A 328 -22.64 -8.55 -8.28
CA ARG A 328 -22.16 -9.71 -7.52
C ARG A 328 -22.18 -10.96 -8.40
N ILE A 329 -21.03 -11.62 -8.48
CA ILE A 329 -20.70 -12.73 -9.38
C ILE A 329 -20.37 -13.93 -8.49
N PRO A 330 -21.24 -14.96 -8.41
CA PRO A 330 -20.88 -16.23 -7.79
C PRO A 330 -19.81 -16.94 -8.64
N PRO A 331 -19.19 -18.04 -8.16
CA PRO A 331 -18.29 -18.85 -8.98
C PRO A 331 -18.92 -19.25 -10.32
N VAL A 332 -18.35 -18.75 -11.42
CA VAL A 332 -18.78 -19.06 -12.79
C VAL A 332 -17.58 -19.37 -13.68
N GLN A 333 -17.76 -20.30 -14.62
CA GLN A 333 -16.75 -20.59 -15.64
C GLN A 333 -16.77 -19.48 -16.72
N LEU A 334 -15.81 -18.55 -16.66
CA LEU A 334 -15.65 -17.46 -17.62
C LEU A 334 -14.88 -17.89 -18.87
N TYR A 335 -13.91 -18.80 -18.74
CA TYR A 335 -13.13 -19.34 -19.86
C TYR A 335 -13.44 -20.82 -20.04
N ARG A 336 -13.65 -21.23 -21.30
CA ARG A 336 -13.80 -22.63 -21.73
C ARG A 336 -12.76 -22.93 -22.79
N ALA A 337 -11.92 -23.95 -22.58
CA ALA A 337 -10.89 -24.35 -23.54
C ALA A 337 -10.06 -23.18 -24.13
N GLY A 338 -9.72 -22.19 -23.28
CA GLY A 338 -8.94 -21.00 -23.64
C GLY A 338 -9.74 -19.81 -24.16
N GLN A 339 -11.04 -19.94 -24.42
CA GLN A 339 -11.89 -18.87 -24.97
C GLN A 339 -12.80 -18.28 -23.89
N THR A 340 -12.89 -16.94 -23.83
CA THR A 340 -13.82 -16.22 -22.93
C THR A 340 -15.27 -16.44 -23.37
N ASP A 341 -16.19 -16.68 -22.44
CA ASP A 341 -17.62 -16.70 -22.71
C ASP A 341 -18.10 -15.27 -23.09
N PRO A 342 -18.55 -15.05 -24.33
CA PRO A 342 -18.91 -13.71 -24.81
C PRO A 342 -20.23 -13.21 -24.23
N SER A 343 -21.06 -14.09 -23.65
CA SER A 343 -22.32 -13.72 -23.02
C SER A 343 -22.10 -13.25 -21.58
N LEU A 344 -21.22 -13.93 -20.84
CA LEU A 344 -20.78 -13.45 -19.53
C LEU A 344 -20.03 -12.12 -19.68
N LEU A 345 -19.03 -12.03 -20.57
CA LEU A 345 -18.26 -10.79 -20.77
C LEU A 345 -19.18 -9.60 -21.13
N ARG A 346 -20.15 -9.80 -22.02
CA ARG A 346 -21.17 -8.78 -22.36
C ARG A 346 -21.97 -8.35 -21.14
N LEU A 347 -22.43 -9.28 -20.31
CA LEU A 347 -23.18 -8.97 -19.08
C LEU A 347 -22.32 -8.15 -18.10
N LEU A 348 -21.05 -8.51 -17.91
CA LEU A 348 -20.12 -7.77 -17.05
C LEU A 348 -19.92 -6.33 -17.57
N CYS A 349 -19.56 -6.17 -18.84
CA CYS A 349 -19.30 -4.85 -19.43
C CYS A 349 -20.53 -3.94 -19.43
N THR A 350 -21.73 -4.47 -19.75
CA THR A 350 -22.98 -3.67 -19.74
C THR A 350 -23.33 -3.09 -18.37
N ASN A 351 -22.79 -3.65 -17.27
CA ASN A 351 -23.01 -3.16 -15.91
C ASN A 351 -21.88 -2.27 -15.37
N SER A 352 -20.87 -1.93 -16.19
CA SER A 352 -19.76 -1.04 -15.82
C SER A 352 -19.85 0.29 -16.54
N ARG A 353 -19.47 1.38 -15.85
CA ARG A 353 -19.27 2.71 -16.44
C ARG A 353 -17.98 2.80 -17.26
N THR A 354 -17.06 1.86 -17.09
CA THR A 354 -15.80 1.77 -17.83
C THR A 354 -15.66 0.39 -18.47
N PRO A 355 -16.53 0.02 -19.44
CA PRO A 355 -16.59 -1.33 -20.01
C PRO A 355 -15.28 -1.77 -20.67
N ASP A 356 -14.57 -0.85 -21.32
CA ASP A 356 -13.28 -1.14 -21.95
C ASP A 356 -12.17 -1.39 -20.93
N HIS A 357 -12.19 -0.69 -19.78
CA HIS A 357 -11.26 -0.97 -18.68
C HIS A 357 -11.55 -2.34 -18.08
N LEU A 358 -12.83 -2.66 -17.77
CA LEU A 358 -13.22 -3.97 -17.22
C LEU A 358 -12.82 -5.11 -18.17
N ALA A 359 -13.08 -4.97 -19.47
CA ALA A 359 -12.70 -5.96 -20.47
C ALA A 359 -11.18 -6.06 -20.66
N GLY A 360 -10.45 -4.95 -20.58
CA GLY A 360 -8.99 -4.90 -20.64
C GLY A 360 -8.33 -5.56 -19.43
N ASP A 361 -8.81 -5.23 -18.23
CA ASP A 361 -8.30 -5.76 -16.97
C ASP A 361 -8.59 -7.26 -16.81
N LEU A 362 -9.74 -7.76 -17.26
CA LEU A 362 -10.01 -9.21 -17.36
C LEU A 362 -9.00 -9.93 -18.28
N ARG A 363 -8.59 -9.30 -19.40
CA ARG A 363 -7.54 -9.86 -20.28
C ARG A 363 -6.17 -9.82 -19.61
N ALA A 364 -5.87 -8.78 -18.82
CA ALA A 364 -4.64 -8.68 -18.04
C ALA A 364 -4.55 -9.80 -16.98
N GLN A 365 -5.64 -10.04 -16.23
CA GLN A 365 -5.77 -11.19 -15.32
C GLN A 365 -5.49 -12.50 -16.04
N TRP A 366 -6.15 -12.76 -17.17
CA TRP A 366 -5.95 -14.00 -17.93
C TRP A 366 -4.51 -14.16 -18.47
N ALA A 367 -3.91 -13.08 -18.96
CA ALA A 367 -2.51 -13.10 -19.42
C ALA A 367 -1.53 -13.46 -18.30
N ALA A 368 -1.78 -12.99 -17.07
CA ALA A 368 -0.98 -13.36 -15.90
C ALA A 368 -1.17 -14.83 -15.49
N LEU A 369 -2.40 -15.36 -15.56
CA LEU A 369 -2.63 -16.79 -15.28
C LEU A 369 -1.99 -17.71 -16.33
N LEU A 370 -1.99 -17.32 -17.62
CA LEU A 370 -1.26 -18.04 -18.67
C LEU A 370 0.25 -18.00 -18.46
N HIS A 371 0.79 -16.89 -17.97
CA HIS A 371 2.21 -16.79 -17.61
C HIS A 371 2.57 -17.72 -16.43
N GLY A 372 1.75 -17.74 -15.38
CA GLY A 372 1.93 -18.62 -14.22
C GLY A 372 1.87 -20.10 -14.57
N ASP A 373 0.90 -20.51 -15.40
CA ASP A 373 0.81 -21.87 -15.96
C ASP A 373 2.11 -22.24 -16.69
N ALA A 374 2.52 -21.46 -17.69
CA ALA A 374 3.73 -21.72 -18.46
C ALA A 374 5.02 -21.76 -17.62
N ALA A 375 5.13 -20.91 -16.59
CA ALA A 375 6.26 -20.88 -15.68
C ALA A 375 6.33 -22.08 -14.72
N LEU A 376 5.19 -22.72 -14.42
CA LEU A 376 5.12 -23.93 -13.58
C LEU A 376 5.43 -25.21 -14.36
N GLN A 377 5.19 -25.26 -15.67
CA GLN A 377 5.41 -26.47 -16.49
C GLN A 377 6.80 -27.14 -16.30
N PRO A 378 7.94 -26.40 -16.29
CA PRO A 378 9.26 -27.01 -16.06
C PRO A 378 9.45 -27.62 -14.66
N LEU A 379 8.78 -27.06 -13.64
CA LEU A 379 8.81 -27.58 -12.26
C LEU A 379 7.93 -28.83 -12.12
N LEU A 380 6.76 -28.84 -12.79
CA LEU A 380 5.84 -29.98 -12.81
C LEU A 380 6.42 -31.19 -13.56
N ALA A 381 7.13 -30.97 -14.66
CA ALA A 381 7.86 -32.00 -15.41
C ALA A 381 9.17 -32.45 -14.71
N GLY A 382 9.51 -31.88 -13.55
CA GLY A 382 10.72 -32.17 -12.80
C GLY A 382 10.77 -33.60 -12.26
N LYS A 383 12.00 -34.09 -11.98
CA LYS A 383 12.22 -35.41 -11.36
C LYS A 383 11.94 -35.42 -9.84
N VAL A 384 11.78 -34.24 -9.23
CA VAL A 384 11.42 -34.07 -7.82
C VAL A 384 9.91 -33.86 -7.75
N GLY A 385 9.24 -34.50 -6.79
CA GLY A 385 7.78 -34.41 -6.68
C GLY A 385 7.32 -33.02 -6.24
N PHE A 386 6.81 -32.23 -7.18
CA PHE A 386 6.31 -30.86 -6.95
C PHE A 386 5.42 -30.74 -5.71
N THR A 387 4.40 -31.59 -5.55
CA THR A 387 3.52 -31.61 -4.37
C THR A 387 4.30 -31.73 -3.07
N ALA A 388 5.31 -32.60 -3.00
CA ALA A 388 6.11 -32.78 -1.78
C ALA A 388 6.99 -31.56 -1.47
N GLN A 389 7.43 -30.81 -2.49
CA GLN A 389 8.15 -29.54 -2.31
C GLN A 389 7.21 -28.44 -1.81
N CYS A 390 5.97 -28.39 -2.31
CA CYS A 390 4.92 -27.49 -1.78
C CYS A 390 4.60 -27.79 -0.32
N GLU A 391 4.40 -29.06 0.06
CA GLU A 391 4.19 -29.47 1.46
C GLU A 391 5.37 -29.09 2.36
N ALA A 392 6.61 -29.28 1.89
CA ALA A 392 7.80 -28.87 2.62
C ALA A 392 7.87 -27.34 2.82
N ALA A 393 7.48 -26.54 1.81
CA ALA A 393 7.43 -25.08 1.90
C ALA A 393 6.35 -24.57 2.89
N LEU A 394 5.19 -25.24 2.92
CA LEU A 394 4.13 -25.00 3.89
C LEU A 394 4.60 -25.30 5.32
N HIS A 395 5.14 -26.50 5.57
CA HIS A 395 5.65 -26.90 6.88
C HIS A 395 6.81 -26.01 7.37
N ALA A 396 7.72 -25.59 6.48
CA ALA A 396 8.80 -24.68 6.84
C ALA A 396 8.27 -23.30 7.29
N SER A 397 7.22 -22.81 6.63
CA SER A 397 6.59 -21.53 6.95
C SER A 397 5.78 -21.60 8.25
N GLU A 398 5.09 -22.72 8.50
CA GLU A 398 4.45 -23.01 9.78
C GLU A 398 5.47 -23.08 10.93
N ALA A 399 6.57 -23.83 10.75
CA ALA A 399 7.63 -23.95 11.75
C ALA A 399 8.27 -22.59 12.08
N ALA A 400 8.44 -21.71 11.08
CA ALA A 400 8.93 -20.36 11.27
C ALA A 400 7.98 -19.51 12.14
N THR A 401 6.67 -19.52 11.87
CA THR A 401 5.69 -18.81 12.71
C THR A 401 5.61 -19.40 14.12
N ARG A 402 5.60 -20.74 14.26
CA ARG A 402 5.60 -21.41 15.57
C ARG A 402 6.82 -21.05 16.41
N ALA A 403 8.00 -20.98 15.81
CA ALA A 403 9.23 -20.56 16.49
C ALA A 403 9.15 -19.10 16.97
N ALA A 404 8.64 -18.18 16.13
CA ALA A 404 8.43 -16.79 16.50
C ALA A 404 7.41 -16.64 17.64
N LEU A 405 6.30 -17.38 17.58
CA LEU A 405 5.32 -17.43 18.68
C LEU A 405 5.95 -17.98 19.95
N ALA A 406 6.67 -19.11 19.90
CA ALA A 406 7.31 -19.71 21.07
C ALA A 406 8.30 -18.78 21.80
N ALA A 407 8.92 -17.83 21.09
CA ALA A 407 9.83 -16.84 21.66
C ALA A 407 9.14 -15.69 22.41
N ALA A 408 7.87 -15.41 22.13
CA ALA A 408 7.10 -14.37 22.81
C ALA A 408 6.56 -14.84 24.19
N PRO A 409 6.27 -13.93 25.15
CA PRO A 409 5.68 -14.31 26.43
C PRO A 409 4.21 -14.76 26.29
N ASP A 410 3.82 -15.80 27.02
CA ASP A 410 2.42 -16.24 27.15
C ASP A 410 1.58 -15.17 27.87
N GLY A 411 0.39 -14.87 27.32
CA GLY A 411 -0.48 -13.85 27.87
C GLY A 411 -1.76 -13.62 27.05
N ASP A 412 -2.65 -12.80 27.61
CA ASP A 412 -3.84 -12.27 26.93
C ASP A 412 -3.64 -10.76 26.77
N TYR A 413 -3.47 -10.31 25.53
CA TYR A 413 -3.19 -8.92 25.19
C TYR A 413 -4.38 -8.31 24.47
N ARG A 414 -4.80 -7.09 24.84
CA ARG A 414 -6.02 -6.48 24.31
C ARG A 414 -5.81 -5.07 23.81
N PHE A 415 -6.32 -4.78 22.62
CA PHE A 415 -6.32 -3.44 22.06
C PHE A 415 -7.72 -3.08 21.54
N VAL A 416 -8.13 -1.83 21.74
CA VAL A 416 -9.42 -1.31 21.29
C VAL A 416 -9.18 -0.03 20.49
N ASP A 417 -9.77 0.01 19.31
CA ASP A 417 -9.77 1.17 18.41
C ASP A 417 -11.18 1.39 17.84
N ALA A 418 -11.40 2.41 17.02
CA ALA A 418 -12.66 2.62 16.32
C ALA A 418 -12.49 3.36 14.98
N LEU A 419 -13.37 3.05 14.03
CA LEU A 419 -13.65 3.90 12.87
C LEU A 419 -14.48 5.11 13.33
N ASP A 420 -14.44 6.22 12.60
CA ASP A 420 -15.17 7.45 12.97
C ASP A 420 -16.68 7.43 12.66
N GLY A 421 -17.19 6.31 12.14
CA GLY A 421 -18.57 6.14 11.69
C GLY A 421 -18.69 5.00 10.67
N ASP A 422 -19.93 4.62 10.32
CA ASP A 422 -20.18 3.60 9.30
C ASP A 422 -20.49 4.16 7.89
N GLY A 423 -20.70 5.48 7.77
CA GLY A 423 -21.09 6.16 6.53
C GLY A 423 -22.58 6.52 6.43
N ILE A 424 -23.39 5.98 7.34
CA ILE A 424 -24.79 6.37 7.60
C ILE A 424 -24.91 7.08 8.97
N SER A 425 -24.08 6.65 9.93
CA SER A 425 -23.93 7.17 11.27
C SER A 425 -22.50 7.68 11.50
N HIS A 426 -22.39 8.70 12.34
CA HIS A 426 -21.12 9.23 12.85
C HIS A 426 -20.73 8.65 14.23
N GLU A 427 -21.46 7.64 14.72
CA GLU A 427 -21.11 6.92 15.94
C GLU A 427 -19.89 6.00 15.71
N PRO A 428 -18.87 6.02 16.58
CA PRO A 428 -17.66 5.25 16.37
C PRO A 428 -17.90 3.74 16.29
N VAL A 429 -17.36 3.10 15.25
CA VAL A 429 -17.51 1.66 15.02
C VAL A 429 -16.33 0.94 15.66
N ARG A 430 -16.57 0.34 16.83
CA ARG A 430 -15.56 -0.31 17.68
C ARG A 430 -14.91 -1.54 17.02
N ILE A 431 -13.58 -1.57 17.11
CA ILE A 431 -12.71 -2.72 16.84
C ILE A 431 -12.11 -3.16 18.17
N ASP A 432 -12.25 -4.43 18.54
CA ASP A 432 -11.78 -4.97 19.82
C ASP A 432 -11.04 -6.28 19.55
N VAL A 433 -9.73 -6.25 19.78
CA VAL A 433 -8.81 -7.34 19.51
C VAL A 433 -8.35 -7.92 20.83
N VAL A 434 -8.53 -9.23 21.02
CA VAL A 434 -7.85 -9.99 22.09
C VAL A 434 -6.95 -11.05 21.45
N LEU A 435 -5.66 -10.97 21.75
CA LEU A 435 -4.65 -11.96 21.37
C LEU A 435 -4.36 -12.87 22.56
N ARG A 436 -4.65 -14.16 22.46
CA ARG A 436 -4.28 -15.16 23.47
C ARG A 436 -3.13 -15.99 22.96
N LYS A 437 -1.93 -15.65 23.41
CA LYS A 437 -0.70 -16.36 23.06
C LYS A 437 -0.48 -17.49 24.06
N ARG A 438 -0.32 -18.73 23.60
CA ARG A 438 0.01 -19.91 24.42
C ARG A 438 1.03 -20.80 23.71
N GLY A 439 2.20 -21.01 24.31
CA GLY A 439 3.26 -21.84 23.73
C GLY A 439 3.66 -21.35 22.34
N ASP A 440 3.48 -22.18 21.31
CA ASP A 440 3.75 -21.88 19.90
C ASP A 440 2.48 -21.52 19.09
N THR A 441 1.37 -21.23 19.77
CA THR A 441 0.05 -20.94 19.16
C THR A 441 -0.51 -19.58 19.54
N LEU A 442 -1.38 -19.04 18.69
CA LEU A 442 -2.05 -17.75 18.89
C LEU A 442 -3.55 -17.84 18.56
N GLU A 443 -4.41 -17.49 19.51
CA GLU A 443 -5.82 -17.21 19.22
C GLU A 443 -6.01 -15.70 19.00
N VAL A 444 -6.59 -15.34 17.86
CA VAL A 444 -7.05 -13.99 17.50
C VAL A 444 -8.55 -13.94 17.72
N ASP A 445 -9.01 -13.27 18.78
CA ASP A 445 -10.41 -13.18 19.14
C ASP A 445 -10.97 -11.77 18.87
N LEU A 446 -11.86 -11.70 17.88
CA LEU A 446 -12.53 -10.49 17.40
C LEU A 446 -14.03 -10.47 17.76
N ARG A 447 -14.48 -11.34 18.66
CA ARG A 447 -15.91 -11.41 19.07
C ARG A 447 -16.39 -10.16 19.82
N GLY A 448 -15.47 -9.30 20.29
CA GLY A 448 -15.79 -8.02 20.92
C GLY A 448 -15.98 -6.84 19.95
N CYS A 449 -15.71 -7.02 18.65
CA CYS A 449 -15.95 -6.01 17.63
C CYS A 449 -17.43 -5.63 17.54
N ALA A 450 -17.72 -4.44 17.00
CA ALA A 450 -19.08 -3.94 16.90
C ALA A 450 -20.03 -4.90 16.12
N PRO A 451 -21.34 -4.89 16.43
CA PRO A 451 -22.35 -5.47 15.56
C PRO A 451 -22.24 -4.95 14.13
N GLN A 452 -22.67 -5.76 13.17
CA GLN A 452 -22.74 -5.40 11.76
C GLN A 452 -23.38 -4.01 11.58
N THR A 453 -22.69 -3.14 10.85
CA THR A 453 -23.11 -1.76 10.64
C THR A 453 -24.21 -1.67 9.57
N ARG A 454 -24.92 -0.54 9.54
CA ARG A 454 -25.90 -0.25 8.50
C ARG A 454 -25.22 0.23 7.23
N GLY A 455 -24.18 1.05 7.35
CA GLY A 455 -23.33 1.50 6.25
C GLY A 455 -22.26 0.47 5.81
N PRO A 456 -21.39 0.82 4.86
CA PRO A 456 -20.44 -0.11 4.24
C PRO A 456 -19.21 -0.49 5.10
N ALA A 457 -19.22 -0.16 6.39
CA ALA A 457 -18.11 -0.41 7.32
C ALA A 457 -18.13 -1.83 7.90
N ASN A 458 -18.21 -2.84 7.02
CA ASN A 458 -18.08 -4.25 7.36
C ASN A 458 -16.98 -4.89 6.48
N ALA A 459 -16.39 -5.99 6.93
CA ALA A 459 -15.34 -6.71 6.22
C ALA A 459 -15.71 -8.19 6.06
N SER A 460 -15.49 -8.73 4.86
CA SER A 460 -15.67 -10.17 4.62
C SER A 460 -14.64 -11.00 5.40
N ARG A 461 -14.91 -12.30 5.57
CA ARG A 461 -13.96 -13.22 6.24
C ARG A 461 -12.57 -13.19 5.58
N ALA A 462 -12.49 -13.10 4.25
CA ALA A 462 -11.23 -13.00 3.53
C ALA A 462 -10.49 -11.68 3.79
N SER A 463 -11.24 -10.58 3.89
CA SER A 463 -10.70 -9.27 4.25
C SER A 463 -10.13 -9.23 5.67
N VAL A 464 -10.80 -9.90 6.62
CA VAL A 464 -10.32 -10.07 8.01
C VAL A 464 -9.10 -10.98 8.05
N TRP A 465 -9.10 -12.06 7.25
CA TRP A 465 -7.97 -12.98 7.16
C TRP A 465 -6.70 -12.28 6.66
N ALA A 466 -6.80 -11.29 5.76
CA ALA A 466 -5.64 -10.50 5.32
C ALA A 466 -4.91 -9.77 6.45
N ALA A 467 -5.62 -9.23 7.45
CA ALA A 467 -5.00 -8.64 8.64
C ALA A 467 -4.30 -9.70 9.52
N VAL A 468 -4.85 -10.92 9.59
CA VAL A 468 -4.25 -12.06 10.32
C VAL A 468 -3.02 -12.60 9.61
N SER A 469 -3.06 -12.73 8.28
CA SER A 469 -1.91 -13.12 7.46
C SER A 469 -0.79 -12.07 7.52
N TYR A 470 -1.13 -10.79 7.56
CA TYR A 470 -0.15 -9.72 7.78
C TYR A 470 0.53 -9.85 9.15
N LEU A 471 -0.23 -10.11 10.23
CA LEU A 471 0.33 -10.42 11.54
C LEU A 471 1.27 -11.64 11.47
N ALA A 472 0.88 -12.72 10.79
CA ALA A 472 1.72 -13.90 10.60
C ALA A 472 3.05 -13.59 9.90
N ARG A 473 3.02 -12.81 8.81
CA ARG A 473 4.23 -12.41 8.09
C ARG A 473 5.12 -11.47 8.89
N MET A 474 4.54 -10.59 9.71
CA MET A 474 5.29 -9.74 10.64
C MET A 474 6.02 -10.56 11.72
N LEU A 475 5.38 -11.60 12.26
CA LEU A 475 5.99 -12.49 13.26
C LEU A 475 7.18 -13.27 12.71
N ALA A 476 7.09 -13.76 11.47
CA ALA A 476 8.12 -14.57 10.83
C ALA A 476 8.46 -14.01 9.43
N PRO A 477 9.16 -12.87 9.31
CA PRO A 477 9.43 -12.19 8.04
C PRO A 477 10.16 -13.08 7.01
N GLN A 478 10.97 -14.02 7.49
CA GLN A 478 11.68 -15.04 6.70
C GLN A 478 10.82 -16.20 6.15
N ALA A 479 9.57 -16.36 6.60
CA ALA A 479 8.67 -17.37 6.07
C ALA A 479 8.19 -17.00 4.65
N ALA A 480 7.81 -17.99 3.84
CA ALA A 480 7.16 -17.70 2.55
C ALA A 480 5.71 -17.24 2.77
N SER A 481 5.19 -16.52 1.79
CA SER A 481 3.85 -15.90 1.82
C SER A 481 2.78 -16.92 1.42
N ASN A 482 2.51 -17.87 2.31
CA ASN A 482 1.69 -19.07 2.05
C ASN A 482 0.81 -19.46 3.25
N ASP A 483 -0.13 -20.39 3.08
CA ASP A 483 -1.09 -20.74 4.15
C ASP A 483 -0.39 -21.31 5.41
N GLY A 484 0.79 -21.94 5.24
CA GLY A 484 1.62 -22.45 6.33
C GLY A 484 1.98 -21.37 7.35
N CYS A 485 2.24 -20.12 6.92
CA CYS A 485 2.55 -19.05 7.88
C CYS A 485 1.39 -18.75 8.85
N THR A 486 0.15 -19.05 8.48
CA THR A 486 -1.06 -18.85 9.31
C THR A 486 -1.50 -20.09 10.09
N ALA A 487 -0.93 -21.27 9.83
CA ALA A 487 -1.33 -22.53 10.44
C ALA A 487 -1.40 -22.55 12.00
N PRO A 488 -0.50 -21.89 12.77
CA PRO A 488 -0.60 -21.87 14.23
C PRO A 488 -1.57 -20.80 14.78
N ILE A 489 -2.31 -20.09 13.92
CA ILE A 489 -3.18 -18.97 14.30
C ILE A 489 -4.66 -19.34 14.14
N THR A 490 -5.42 -19.25 15.23
CA THR A 490 -6.87 -19.50 15.24
C THR A 490 -7.65 -18.18 15.30
N LEU A 491 -8.44 -17.87 14.26
CA LEU A 491 -9.34 -16.71 14.25
C LEU A 491 -10.73 -17.05 14.82
N LYS A 492 -11.16 -16.35 15.87
CA LYS A 492 -12.53 -16.36 16.41
C LYS A 492 -13.27 -15.07 16.03
N THR A 493 -14.47 -15.21 15.47
CA THR A 493 -15.42 -14.11 15.20
C THR A 493 -16.82 -14.53 15.65
N ALA A 494 -17.76 -13.58 15.72
CA ALA A 494 -19.17 -13.85 15.96
C ALA A 494 -20.00 -13.43 14.73
N PRO A 495 -20.92 -14.27 14.20
CA PRO A 495 -21.81 -13.87 13.10
C PRO A 495 -22.62 -12.62 13.44
N GLY A 496 -22.86 -11.75 12.47
CA GLY A 496 -23.56 -10.48 12.66
C GLY A 496 -22.70 -9.38 13.30
N THR A 497 -21.36 -9.49 13.21
CA THR A 497 -20.41 -8.42 13.59
C THR A 497 -19.77 -7.82 12.33
N ILE A 498 -19.12 -6.65 12.47
CA ILE A 498 -18.39 -6.01 11.35
C ILE A 498 -17.28 -6.89 10.75
N VAL A 499 -16.79 -7.90 11.48
CA VAL A 499 -15.75 -8.86 11.04
C VAL A 499 -16.31 -10.21 10.58
N ASN A 500 -17.62 -10.41 10.69
CA ASN A 500 -18.33 -11.59 10.16
C ASN A 500 -19.80 -11.20 9.86
N PRO A 501 -20.03 -10.34 8.85
CA PRO A 501 -21.34 -9.79 8.55
C PRO A 501 -22.22 -10.79 7.78
N GLY A 502 -23.51 -10.79 8.11
CA GLY A 502 -24.52 -11.55 7.39
C GLY A 502 -24.88 -10.92 6.05
N PHE A 503 -25.39 -11.73 5.14
CA PHE A 503 -26.04 -11.24 3.91
C PHE A 503 -27.28 -10.39 4.29
N PRO A 504 -27.54 -9.22 3.64
CA PRO A 504 -26.87 -8.63 2.49
C PRO A 504 -26.02 -7.38 2.83
N ALA A 505 -25.22 -7.42 3.91
CA ALA A 505 -24.44 -6.28 4.39
C ALA A 505 -23.57 -5.61 3.31
N ALA A 506 -23.44 -4.29 3.39
CA ALA A 506 -22.50 -3.51 2.60
C ALA A 506 -21.06 -3.67 3.15
N LEU A 507 -20.09 -3.82 2.26
CA LEU A 507 -18.69 -4.21 2.55
C LEU A 507 -17.66 -3.26 1.94
N ASN A 508 -18.09 -2.29 1.12
CA ASN A 508 -17.20 -1.52 0.26
C ASN A 508 -16.13 -0.75 1.05
N ALA A 509 -16.46 -0.19 2.21
CA ALA A 509 -15.55 0.58 3.05
C ALA A 509 -14.62 -0.30 3.92
N ARG A 510 -14.50 -1.60 3.62
CA ARG A 510 -13.62 -2.57 4.32
C ARG A 510 -12.18 -2.08 4.52
N THR A 511 -11.60 -1.31 3.59
CA THR A 511 -10.18 -0.96 3.59
C THR A 511 -9.73 -0.33 4.91
N ASN A 512 -10.52 0.62 5.42
CA ASN A 512 -10.22 1.30 6.67
C ASN A 512 -10.43 0.40 7.90
N LEU A 513 -11.48 -0.45 7.87
CA LEU A 513 -11.71 -1.46 8.91
C LEU A 513 -10.55 -2.45 9.01
N VAL A 514 -10.06 -2.96 7.87
CA VAL A 514 -8.95 -3.93 7.84
C VAL A 514 -7.62 -3.27 8.22
N LYS A 515 -7.36 -2.01 7.82
CA LYS A 515 -6.16 -1.27 8.26
C LYS A 515 -6.16 -1.03 9.77
N LEU A 516 -7.26 -0.55 10.35
CA LEU A 516 -7.36 -0.35 11.79
C LEU A 516 -7.36 -1.68 12.57
N LEU A 517 -7.93 -2.75 12.01
CA LEU A 517 -7.81 -4.09 12.59
C LEU A 517 -6.35 -4.56 12.62
N ALA A 518 -5.58 -4.40 11.53
CA ALA A 518 -4.16 -4.74 11.49
C ALA A 518 -3.35 -3.88 12.48
N ASN A 519 -3.68 -2.59 12.61
CA ASN A 519 -3.09 -1.69 13.58
C ASN A 519 -3.39 -2.13 15.02
N ALA A 520 -4.64 -2.51 15.32
CA ALA A 520 -5.06 -3.03 16.62
C ALA A 520 -4.45 -4.40 16.95
N LEU A 521 -4.24 -5.28 15.96
CA LEU A 521 -3.48 -6.53 16.13
C LEU A 521 -2.04 -6.24 16.54
N MET A 522 -1.38 -5.27 15.91
CA MET A 522 -0.03 -4.83 16.31
C MET A 522 -0.03 -4.14 17.67
N GLY A 523 -1.02 -3.30 18.00
CA GLY A 523 -1.15 -2.64 19.31
C GLY A 523 -1.45 -3.59 20.46
N ALA A 524 -2.12 -4.71 20.20
CA ALA A 524 -2.25 -5.81 21.15
C ALA A 524 -0.90 -6.54 21.30
N TRP A 525 -0.23 -6.89 20.20
CA TRP A 525 1.06 -7.58 20.23
C TRP A 525 2.18 -6.74 20.88
N ALA A 526 2.15 -5.41 20.73
CA ALA A 526 3.08 -4.48 21.37
C ALA A 526 3.07 -4.55 22.90
N GLN A 527 2.00 -5.03 23.53
CA GLN A 527 1.97 -5.25 24.98
C GLN A 527 2.79 -6.48 25.41
N ALA A 528 3.04 -7.43 24.51
CA ALA A 528 3.92 -8.56 24.74
C ALA A 528 5.40 -8.20 24.58
N LEU A 529 5.71 -7.26 23.67
CA LEU A 529 7.07 -6.90 23.24
C LEU A 529 7.23 -5.37 23.05
N PRO A 530 7.08 -4.53 24.10
CA PRO A 530 7.01 -3.08 23.98
C PRO A 530 8.29 -2.44 23.43
N ASP A 531 9.45 -3.03 23.70
CA ASP A 531 10.77 -2.55 23.25
C ASP A 531 11.12 -2.97 21.81
N TYR A 532 10.23 -3.71 21.15
CA TYR A 532 10.42 -4.25 19.79
C TYR A 532 9.30 -3.89 18.81
N MET A 533 8.34 -3.06 19.22
CA MET A 533 7.17 -2.70 18.43
C MET A 533 7.04 -1.18 18.28
N PRO A 534 6.62 -0.68 17.09
CA PRO A 534 6.36 0.74 16.88
C PRO A 534 5.11 1.20 17.63
N ALA A 535 4.98 2.51 17.78
CA ALA A 535 3.71 3.16 18.08
C ALA A 535 2.68 2.95 16.96
N ALA A 536 1.41 3.29 17.21
CA ALA A 536 0.37 3.13 16.21
C ALA A 536 0.71 3.94 14.94
N ASN A 537 0.79 3.24 13.80
CA ASN A 537 0.72 3.90 12.49
C ASN A 537 -0.61 4.68 12.40
N ALA A 538 -0.72 5.62 11.47
CA ALA A 538 -1.94 6.41 11.29
C ALA A 538 -3.21 5.54 11.13
N GLY A 539 -3.07 4.31 10.61
CA GLY A 539 -4.15 3.31 10.54
C GLY A 539 -5.16 3.57 9.42
N VAL A 540 -4.94 4.60 8.60
CA VAL A 540 -5.85 5.07 7.56
C VAL A 540 -5.16 5.13 6.20
N SER A 541 -5.90 4.84 5.14
CA SER A 541 -5.59 5.21 3.76
C SER A 541 -6.84 5.88 3.22
N VAL A 542 -6.76 7.13 2.77
CA VAL A 542 -7.93 7.77 2.15
C VAL A 542 -8.16 7.08 0.81
N VAL A 543 -9.36 6.55 0.61
CA VAL A 543 -9.78 6.06 -0.71
C VAL A 543 -10.84 7.01 -1.25
N LEU A 544 -10.59 7.52 -2.45
CA LEU A 544 -11.35 8.57 -3.10
C LEU A 544 -11.83 8.07 -4.46
N SER A 545 -13.09 8.33 -4.78
CA SER A 545 -13.57 8.31 -6.17
C SER A 545 -14.06 9.69 -6.55
N LEU A 546 -13.57 10.19 -7.68
CA LEU A 546 -13.96 11.45 -8.32
C LEU A 546 -14.55 11.10 -9.67
N SER A 547 -15.76 11.55 -9.94
CA SER A 547 -16.39 11.36 -11.25
C SER A 547 -17.19 12.59 -11.64
N GLY A 548 -17.54 12.68 -12.92
CA GLY A 548 -18.39 13.75 -13.42
C GLY A 548 -18.58 13.69 -14.93
N GLN A 549 -19.05 14.80 -15.47
CA GLN A 549 -19.23 14.99 -16.90
C GLN A 549 -18.41 16.20 -17.35
N ARG A 550 -17.70 16.09 -18.47
CA ARG A 550 -17.00 17.20 -19.13
C ARG A 550 -18.01 18.14 -19.80
N ALA A 551 -17.58 19.33 -20.20
CA ALA A 551 -18.45 20.33 -20.80
C ALA A 551 -19.12 19.86 -22.12
N GLU A 552 -18.43 19.02 -22.89
CA GLU A 552 -18.92 18.39 -24.12
C GLU A 552 -19.79 17.14 -23.89
N GLY A 553 -20.01 16.73 -22.64
CA GLY A 553 -20.91 15.64 -22.28
C GLY A 553 -20.24 14.28 -22.02
N THR A 554 -18.93 14.15 -22.19
CA THR A 554 -18.19 12.90 -21.92
C THR A 554 -18.10 12.63 -20.41
N GLU A 555 -18.50 11.44 -19.96
CA GLU A 555 -18.30 11.02 -18.57
C GLU A 555 -16.82 10.73 -18.26
N TRP A 556 -16.40 11.00 -17.03
CA TRP A 556 -15.07 10.67 -16.55
C TRP A 556 -15.13 10.12 -15.12
N LEU A 557 -14.15 9.29 -14.79
CA LEU A 557 -14.03 8.60 -13.52
C LEU A 557 -12.56 8.41 -13.17
N PHE A 558 -12.22 8.70 -11.91
CA PHE A 558 -10.89 8.55 -11.35
C PHE A 558 -10.98 8.04 -9.90
N THR A 559 -10.18 7.03 -9.56
CA THR A 559 -10.03 6.54 -8.19
C THR A 559 -8.59 6.72 -7.73
N GLU A 560 -8.42 7.12 -6.46
CA GLU A 560 -7.10 7.28 -5.84
C GLU A 560 -7.06 6.71 -4.42
N ILE A 561 -5.89 6.21 -4.03
CA ILE A 561 -5.54 5.85 -2.66
C ILE A 561 -4.43 6.79 -2.20
N ILE A 562 -4.63 7.47 -1.07
CA ILE A 562 -3.65 8.39 -0.48
C ILE A 562 -3.18 7.80 0.85
N ALA A 563 -1.86 7.61 0.96
CA ALA A 563 -1.25 7.13 2.19
C ALA A 563 -1.23 8.19 3.31
N SER A 564 -0.81 7.76 4.50
CA SER A 564 -0.81 8.58 5.71
C SER A 564 0.58 8.54 6.36
N ALA A 565 0.77 7.87 7.49
CA ALA A 565 2.07 7.85 8.16
C ALA A 565 2.31 6.57 8.97
N SER A 566 3.59 6.32 9.29
CA SER A 566 4.04 5.27 10.20
C SER A 566 4.42 5.81 11.58
N GLY A 567 4.24 5.00 12.62
CA GLY A 567 4.52 5.38 14.01
C GLY A 567 6.01 5.52 14.28
N GLY A 568 6.35 6.34 15.29
CA GLY A 568 7.69 6.29 15.88
C GLY A 568 7.95 4.92 16.49
N ALA A 569 9.21 4.52 16.65
CA ALA A 569 9.58 3.19 17.13
C ALA A 569 10.84 3.23 18.01
N PRO A 570 11.18 2.16 18.74
CA PRO A 570 12.41 2.10 19.54
C PRO A 570 13.70 2.37 18.75
N TRP A 571 13.68 2.13 17.44
CA TRP A 571 14.82 2.27 16.52
C TRP A 571 14.83 3.56 15.68
N GLY A 572 13.84 4.46 15.84
CA GLY A 572 13.86 5.75 15.14
C GLY A 572 12.47 6.33 14.79
N PRO A 573 12.45 7.53 14.17
CA PRO A 573 11.22 8.22 13.77
C PRO A 573 10.53 7.55 12.59
N GLY A 574 9.20 7.67 12.55
CA GLY A 574 8.35 7.10 11.51
C GLY A 574 8.42 7.84 10.17
N GLY A 575 8.40 7.07 9.09
CA GLY A 575 8.18 7.55 7.73
C GLY A 575 6.86 8.32 7.57
N SER A 576 6.97 9.46 6.89
CA SER A 576 5.87 10.39 6.59
C SER A 576 5.33 10.15 5.18
N GLY A 577 4.02 10.28 4.99
CA GLY A 577 3.37 10.15 3.68
C GLY A 577 3.46 8.77 3.01
N VAL A 578 3.64 7.70 3.79
CA VAL A 578 3.95 6.34 3.34
C VAL A 578 2.84 5.36 3.72
N SER A 579 2.66 4.33 2.89
CA SER A 579 1.72 3.23 3.13
C SER A 579 2.21 2.33 4.28
N THR A 580 1.27 1.87 5.11
CA THR A 580 1.53 1.17 6.37
C THR A 580 0.52 0.05 6.64
N ASP A 581 0.79 -0.78 7.64
CA ASP A 581 -0.03 -1.94 8.00
C ASP A 581 -0.22 -2.85 6.76
N VAL A 582 -1.46 -3.24 6.47
CA VAL A 582 -1.84 -3.96 5.24
C VAL A 582 -1.78 -3.13 3.95
N GLY A 583 -1.51 -1.83 4.04
CA GLY A 583 -1.44 -0.94 2.87
C GLY A 583 -0.06 -0.98 2.20
N ASN A 584 -0.05 -1.03 0.86
CA ASN A 584 1.15 -0.80 0.05
C ASN A 584 0.87 -0.22 -1.35
N ALA A 585 -0.35 0.31 -1.58
CA ALA A 585 -0.72 0.90 -2.86
C ALA A 585 0.17 2.12 -3.16
N ARG A 586 0.46 2.36 -4.45
CA ARG A 586 1.14 3.57 -4.90
C ARG A 586 0.16 4.73 -5.04
N ASN A 587 0.64 5.96 -4.87
CA ASN A 587 -0.13 7.15 -5.28
C ASN A 587 -0.32 7.19 -6.81
N THR A 588 -1.17 8.08 -7.31
CA THR A 588 -1.21 8.39 -8.76
C THR A 588 -0.38 9.65 -9.04
N PRO A 589 0.47 9.68 -10.08
CA PRO A 589 1.21 10.90 -10.47
C PRO A 589 0.22 11.99 -10.86
N ALA A 590 0.46 13.24 -10.45
CA ALA A 590 -0.38 14.37 -10.85
C ALA A 590 -0.54 14.46 -12.37
N GLU A 591 0.53 14.21 -13.12
CA GLU A 591 0.53 14.31 -14.57
C GLU A 591 -0.34 13.25 -15.26
N THR A 592 -0.53 12.10 -14.61
CA THR A 592 -1.48 11.07 -15.02
C THR A 592 -2.92 11.50 -14.69
N ILE A 593 -3.15 12.13 -13.53
CA ILE A 593 -4.49 12.57 -13.08
C ILE A 593 -5.06 13.65 -14.01
N GLU A 594 -4.32 14.74 -14.27
CA GLU A 594 -4.82 15.82 -15.15
C GLU A 594 -4.89 15.37 -16.62
N GLY A 595 -4.20 14.27 -16.98
CA GLY A 595 -4.25 13.68 -18.32
C GLY A 595 -5.51 12.86 -18.61
N ILE A 596 -6.22 12.39 -17.58
CA ILE A 596 -7.41 11.53 -17.75
C ILE A 596 -8.72 12.19 -17.29
N ALA A 597 -8.64 13.11 -16.31
CA ALA A 597 -9.79 13.79 -15.73
C ALA A 597 -9.62 15.32 -15.81
N PRO A 598 -10.70 16.12 -15.83
CA PRO A 598 -10.65 17.59 -15.80
C PRO A 598 -10.28 18.12 -14.40
N LEU A 599 -9.20 17.59 -13.84
CA LEU A 599 -8.73 17.89 -12.49
C LEU A 599 -7.39 18.59 -12.59
N ARG A 600 -7.15 19.57 -11.72
CA ARG A 600 -5.82 20.13 -11.46
C ARG A 600 -5.36 19.74 -10.08
N VAL A 601 -4.21 19.09 -9.98
CA VAL A 601 -3.57 18.78 -8.70
C VAL A 601 -2.75 19.98 -8.27
N GLU A 602 -3.27 20.73 -7.30
CA GLU A 602 -2.65 21.99 -6.86
C GLU A 602 -1.58 21.78 -5.78
N ARG A 603 -1.64 20.66 -5.05
CA ARG A 603 -0.68 20.38 -3.98
C ARG A 603 -0.54 18.89 -3.70
N ILE A 604 0.71 18.46 -3.55
CA ILE A 604 1.14 17.18 -3.00
C ILE A 604 2.25 17.48 -1.99
N ALA A 605 1.92 17.58 -0.70
CA ALA A 605 2.86 17.99 0.34
C ALA A 605 2.82 17.10 1.58
N VAL A 606 3.92 17.03 2.33
CA VAL A 606 3.95 16.47 3.68
C VAL A 606 3.23 17.45 4.62
N ARG A 607 2.29 16.93 5.41
CA ARG A 607 1.55 17.68 6.43
C ARG A 607 2.40 17.85 7.69
N ARG A 608 3.44 18.66 7.57
CA ARG A 608 4.48 18.88 8.60
C ARG A 608 3.88 19.17 9.98
N GLY A 609 4.37 18.47 11.00
CA GLY A 609 3.94 18.63 12.39
C GLY A 609 2.63 17.95 12.76
N SER A 610 2.11 17.05 11.91
CA SER A 610 0.96 16.20 12.25
C SER A 610 1.35 14.91 12.98
N GLY A 611 2.58 14.44 12.86
CA GLY A 611 3.10 13.28 13.58
C GLY A 611 3.26 13.54 15.09
N GLY A 612 2.91 12.54 15.90
CA GLY A 612 2.95 12.60 17.36
C GLY A 612 4.37 12.82 17.89
N ALA A 613 4.50 13.70 18.88
CA ALA A 613 5.76 13.98 19.55
C ALA A 613 6.16 12.86 20.52
N GLY A 614 7.45 12.56 20.59
CA GLY A 614 8.08 11.58 21.49
C GLY A 614 9.59 11.70 21.37
N GLU A 615 10.34 10.80 22.01
CA GLU A 615 11.78 10.60 21.72
C GLU A 615 11.98 10.32 20.23
N HIS A 616 11.17 9.41 19.68
CA HIS A 616 11.06 9.16 18.25
C HIS A 616 9.68 9.59 17.75
N ARG A 617 9.68 10.63 16.91
CA ARG A 617 8.44 11.22 16.36
C ARG A 617 7.70 10.23 15.45
N GLY A 618 6.37 10.27 15.51
CA GLY A 618 5.52 9.68 14.47
C GLY A 618 5.68 10.42 13.16
N GLY A 619 5.46 9.72 12.04
CA GLY A 619 5.46 10.33 10.72
C GLY A 619 4.31 11.32 10.53
N ASP A 620 4.55 12.32 9.67
CA ASP A 620 3.57 13.29 9.21
C ASP A 620 2.69 12.71 8.09
N GLY A 621 1.41 13.13 8.07
CA GLY A 621 0.47 12.81 6.99
C GLY A 621 0.73 13.58 5.69
N VAL A 622 -0.28 13.63 4.82
CA VAL A 622 -0.21 14.19 3.46
C VAL A 622 -1.27 15.26 3.29
N VAL A 623 -0.91 16.36 2.62
CA VAL A 623 -1.84 17.35 2.07
C VAL A 623 -1.98 17.10 0.57
N ARG A 624 -3.21 16.88 0.11
CA ARG A 624 -3.55 16.60 -1.28
C ARG A 624 -4.70 17.51 -1.71
N CYS A 625 -4.50 18.30 -2.77
CA CYS A 625 -5.48 19.30 -3.23
C CYS A 625 -5.81 19.12 -4.71
N TYR A 626 -7.11 19.07 -5.04
CA TYR A 626 -7.64 18.96 -6.39
C TYR A 626 -8.58 20.11 -6.68
N ARG A 627 -8.51 20.73 -7.86
CA ARG A 627 -9.55 21.62 -8.38
C ARG A 627 -10.25 20.95 -9.56
N LEU A 628 -11.58 21.00 -9.59
CA LEU A 628 -12.36 20.63 -10.78
C LEU A 628 -12.30 21.79 -11.78
N LEU A 629 -11.88 21.52 -13.02
CA LEU A 629 -11.66 22.56 -14.04
C LEU A 629 -12.92 22.88 -14.85
N GLU A 630 -13.75 21.87 -15.13
CA GLU A 630 -14.95 22.02 -15.97
C GLU A 630 -16.10 21.13 -15.47
N GLY A 631 -17.32 21.48 -15.89
CA GLY A 631 -18.52 20.69 -15.60
C GLY A 631 -18.89 20.59 -14.12
N SER A 632 -19.47 19.45 -13.76
CA SER A 632 -19.84 19.09 -12.39
C SER A 632 -19.64 17.60 -12.15
N GLY A 633 -19.61 17.20 -10.87
CA GLY A 633 -19.28 15.83 -10.51
C GLY A 633 -19.69 15.43 -9.11
N MET A 634 -19.29 14.21 -8.75
CA MET A 634 -19.45 13.60 -7.44
C MET A 634 -18.07 13.30 -6.83
N ILE A 635 -17.94 13.61 -5.55
CA ILE A 635 -16.87 13.15 -4.67
C ILE A 635 -17.46 12.01 -3.83
N SER A 636 -16.83 10.83 -3.85
CA SER A 636 -17.04 9.79 -2.84
C SER A 636 -15.75 9.64 -2.04
N TYR A 637 -15.76 10.09 -0.79
CA TYR A 637 -14.60 10.20 0.09
C TYR A 637 -14.69 9.22 1.25
N ARG A 638 -13.62 8.45 1.49
CA ARG A 638 -13.52 7.45 2.57
C ARG A 638 -12.17 7.56 3.28
N GLY A 639 -12.09 8.47 4.24
CA GLY A 639 -11.02 8.53 5.24
C GLY A 639 -11.46 7.97 6.60
N GLU A 640 -10.59 8.15 7.59
CA GLU A 640 -10.81 7.97 9.04
C GLU A 640 -9.91 8.98 9.76
N ARG A 641 -9.86 8.89 11.09
CA ARG A 641 -9.00 9.70 11.97
C ARG A 641 -9.31 11.20 11.92
N HIS A 642 -10.53 11.58 11.56
CA HIS A 642 -11.09 12.93 11.75
C HIS A 642 -11.49 13.15 13.22
N ARG A 643 -11.88 12.09 13.95
CA ARG A 643 -12.22 12.13 15.38
C ARG A 643 -11.30 11.26 16.22
N SER A 644 -11.12 10.00 15.84
CA SER A 644 -10.10 9.12 16.43
C SER A 644 -8.70 9.54 16.00
N VAL A 645 -7.67 9.13 16.73
CA VAL A 645 -6.26 9.44 16.43
C VAL A 645 -5.36 8.25 16.69
N ALA A 646 -4.25 8.15 15.94
CA ALA A 646 -3.24 7.12 16.17
C ALA A 646 -2.50 7.40 17.50
N GLN A 647 -2.56 6.44 18.42
CA GLN A 647 -2.05 6.57 19.78
C GLN A 647 -0.51 6.53 19.81
N GLY A 648 0.09 7.39 20.63
CA GLY A 648 1.52 7.28 20.96
C GLY A 648 1.79 6.08 21.86
N ALA A 649 3.00 5.52 21.78
CA ALA A 649 3.48 4.45 22.66
C ALA A 649 4.43 4.99 23.73
N THR A 650 4.60 4.23 24.81
CA THR A 650 5.60 4.47 25.88
C THR A 650 5.62 5.91 26.44
N GLY A 651 4.44 6.55 26.50
CA GLY A 651 4.22 7.90 27.04
C GLY A 651 4.27 9.04 26.02
N ALA A 652 4.54 8.75 24.74
CA ALA A 652 4.52 9.72 23.66
C ALA A 652 3.11 10.20 23.29
N ALA A 653 3.04 11.31 22.55
CA ALA A 653 1.81 11.91 22.07
C ALA A 653 1.22 11.18 20.85
N ALA A 654 -0.11 11.27 20.72
CA ALA A 654 -0.84 10.83 19.55
C ALA A 654 -0.57 11.70 18.31
N GLY A 655 -0.83 11.15 17.12
CA GLY A 655 -0.84 11.92 15.87
C GLY A 655 -2.03 12.88 15.78
N ALA A 656 -1.87 13.97 15.05
CA ALA A 656 -2.94 14.92 14.76
C ALA A 656 -3.99 14.31 13.83
N PRO A 657 -5.30 14.62 14.04
CA PRO A 657 -6.38 14.10 13.21
C PRO A 657 -6.25 14.59 11.76
N GLY A 658 -6.77 13.78 10.84
CA GLY A 658 -7.00 14.15 9.44
C GLY A 658 -8.24 15.01 9.27
N SER A 659 -8.43 15.56 8.08
CA SER A 659 -9.66 16.27 7.68
C SER A 659 -9.85 16.25 6.17
N ALA A 660 -11.06 16.56 5.71
CA ALA A 660 -11.33 16.87 4.32
C ALA A 660 -12.37 18.00 4.21
N ARG A 661 -12.32 18.77 3.13
CA ARG A 661 -13.24 19.89 2.87
C ARG A 661 -13.31 20.23 1.39
N ILE A 662 -14.42 20.84 0.98
CA ILE A 662 -14.57 21.50 -0.31
C ILE A 662 -14.48 23.01 -0.05
N GLU A 663 -13.48 23.65 -0.63
CA GLU A 663 -13.38 25.11 -0.74
C GLU A 663 -14.06 25.51 -2.06
N ARG A 664 -15.24 26.14 -1.97
CA ARG A 664 -16.08 26.50 -3.12
C ARG A 664 -15.49 27.67 -3.89
N ALA A 665 -15.85 27.80 -5.16
CA ALA A 665 -15.42 28.92 -6.01
C ALA A 665 -15.80 30.32 -5.47
N ASP A 666 -16.85 30.42 -4.65
CA ASP A 666 -17.29 31.65 -3.96
C ASP A 666 -16.55 31.95 -2.64
N GLY A 667 -15.63 31.07 -2.22
CA GLY A 667 -14.90 31.15 -0.96
C GLY A 667 -15.54 30.40 0.22
N THR A 668 -16.75 29.84 0.06
CA THR A 668 -17.42 29.04 1.10
C THR A 668 -16.65 27.76 1.37
N VAL A 669 -16.42 27.42 2.64
CA VAL A 669 -15.74 26.18 3.04
C VAL A 669 -16.75 25.18 3.62
N VAL A 670 -16.89 24.03 2.95
CA VAL A 670 -17.76 22.93 3.38
C VAL A 670 -16.91 21.79 3.94
N PRO A 671 -16.87 21.55 5.26
CA PRO A 671 -16.15 20.40 5.80
C PRO A 671 -16.83 19.09 5.40
N LEU A 672 -16.03 18.06 5.12
CA LEU A 672 -16.50 16.71 4.81
C LEU A 672 -16.24 15.80 6.03
N PRO A 673 -17.22 14.98 6.47
CA PRO A 673 -16.98 13.94 7.47
C PRO A 673 -16.06 12.85 6.92
N ALA A 674 -15.53 11.99 7.82
CA ALA A 674 -14.62 10.90 7.49
C ALA A 674 -15.11 9.99 6.34
N LYS A 675 -16.42 9.80 6.19
CA LYS A 675 -17.05 9.14 5.04
C LYS A 675 -18.10 10.08 4.49
N ALA A 676 -17.99 10.47 3.22
CA ALA A 676 -18.83 11.49 2.62
C ALA A 676 -19.14 11.21 1.15
N GLN A 677 -20.31 11.67 0.72
CA GLN A 677 -20.62 11.92 -0.69
C GLN A 677 -21.00 13.38 -0.85
N ALA A 678 -20.47 14.04 -1.88
CA ALA A 678 -20.69 15.47 -2.09
C ALA A 678 -20.60 15.84 -3.57
N GLN A 679 -21.48 16.75 -4.01
CA GLN A 679 -21.36 17.38 -5.33
C GLN A 679 -20.33 18.51 -5.32
N TRP A 680 -19.62 18.66 -6.43
CA TRP A 680 -18.68 19.74 -6.71
C TRP A 680 -18.76 20.18 -8.18
N HIS A 681 -18.34 21.41 -8.43
CA HIS A 681 -18.49 22.11 -9.71
C HIS A 681 -17.17 22.70 -10.17
N ALA A 682 -17.07 23.08 -11.44
CA ALA A 682 -15.93 23.82 -11.98
C ALA A 682 -15.54 25.00 -11.06
N GLY A 683 -14.26 25.11 -10.73
CA GLY A 683 -13.71 26.08 -9.79
C GLY A 683 -13.65 25.61 -8.33
N ASP A 684 -14.47 24.64 -7.90
CA ASP A 684 -14.41 24.07 -6.54
C ASP A 684 -13.11 23.29 -6.33
N ARG A 685 -12.63 23.30 -5.09
CA ARG A 685 -11.38 22.67 -4.67
C ARG A 685 -11.60 21.69 -3.52
N LEU A 686 -11.28 20.42 -3.74
CA LEU A 686 -11.23 19.39 -2.69
C LEU A 686 -9.85 19.42 -2.03
N VAL A 687 -9.81 19.67 -0.72
CA VAL A 687 -8.60 19.61 0.11
C VAL A 687 -8.72 18.45 1.09
N ILE A 688 -7.70 17.59 1.09
CA ILE A 688 -7.57 16.43 1.97
C ILE A 688 -6.28 16.57 2.76
N GLU A 689 -6.39 16.35 4.07
CA GLU A 689 -5.27 16.31 5.01
C GLU A 689 -5.31 14.97 5.75
N THR A 690 -4.37 14.06 5.49
CA THR A 690 -4.35 12.76 6.17
C THR A 690 -3.75 12.87 7.58
N ALA A 691 -4.05 11.90 8.44
CA ALA A 691 -3.66 11.92 9.85
C ALA A 691 -2.16 11.63 10.04
N GLY A 692 -1.59 12.19 11.10
CA GLY A 692 -0.27 11.77 11.57
C GLY A 692 -0.34 10.44 12.32
N ALA A 693 0.83 9.81 12.50
CA ALA A 693 0.97 8.61 13.32
C ALA A 693 1.37 8.95 14.77
N GLY A 694 1.27 7.98 15.68
CA GLY A 694 1.72 8.15 17.07
C GLY A 694 3.24 8.27 17.21
N GLY A 695 3.70 9.06 18.19
CA GLY A 695 5.10 9.06 18.61
C GLY A 695 5.46 7.85 19.47
N TRP A 696 6.75 7.64 19.72
CA TRP A 696 7.27 6.63 20.64
C TRP A 696 8.27 7.25 21.62
N GLY A 697 8.23 6.80 22.88
CA GLY A 697 9.09 7.27 23.97
C GLY A 697 8.64 8.61 24.54
N LEU A 698 8.69 8.76 25.86
CA LEU A 698 8.65 10.08 26.49
C LEU A 698 9.79 10.94 25.91
N PRO A 699 9.58 12.24 25.63
CA PRO A 699 10.68 13.12 25.27
C PRO A 699 11.70 13.19 26.41
N GLY A 700 12.78 12.41 26.30
CA GLY A 700 13.94 12.53 27.17
C GLY A 700 14.50 13.94 27.06
N SER A 701 14.95 14.50 28.18
CA SER A 701 15.62 15.81 28.20
C SER A 701 16.77 15.78 27.19
N ALA A 702 16.62 16.52 26.08
CA ALA A 702 17.57 16.49 24.99
C ALA A 702 18.98 16.80 25.52
N GLY A 703 19.90 15.83 25.38
CA GLY A 703 21.32 16.17 25.31
C GLY A 703 21.48 17.16 24.15
N PRO A 704 22.33 18.19 24.30
CA PRO A 704 22.35 19.32 23.37
C PRO A 704 22.56 18.84 21.94
N GLU A 705 21.73 19.37 21.03
CA GLU A 705 21.89 19.16 19.59
C GLU A 705 23.32 19.50 19.17
N ILE A 706 23.98 18.56 18.50
CA ILE A 706 25.27 18.83 17.86
C ILE A 706 24.96 19.58 16.56
N ALA A 707 25.40 20.83 16.51
CA ALA A 707 25.25 21.75 15.38
C ALA A 707 26.06 21.36 14.15
#